data_AF-A0A099T865-F1
#
_entry.id   AF-A0A099T865-F1
#
_cell.length_a   1.000
_cell.length_b   1.000
_cell.length_c   1.000
_cell.angle_alpha   90.00
_cell.angle_beta   90.00
_cell.angle_gamma   90.00
#
_symmetry.space_group_name_H-M   'P 1'
#
loop_
_entity.id
_entity.type
_entity.pdbx_description
1 polymer ?
#
loop_
_entity_poly.entity_id
_entity_poly.type
_entity_poly.pdbx_seq_one_letter_code
_entity_poly.pdbx_strand_id
1 'polypeptide(L)'
;MANSGKGRPSKGPIPGAIGAAVTPLGRQNTLIEDIVAQITTADLMEIDTEVLASDLDPTDVRNDADSGDRTAPTFSVAAGASAAAASAIGAVASEAEQQAGFGASGNPNSAGNSGFGAGGNPNAGQGGTGNPNPGGNNPGTGNGTGAGNSNPGGNNPGTGNGNGAGNPNPGGNNPGNGNGDGSGNPNAGSSGNGDGSGGGDGGSDKPAPAPTPPDVPLLNADTVQFKSSYVFNVDDVTVGFDGTTLADRPESLDLSTQVVTKEGVTINPIDSEFGFYVDDFIGAQQKVWDGNFGEGFVGTLPGGDGIAVSDARTDTFSTPARLGTWLEGIGGNFVKASTEHYSVMQDILADQAFPGDDTGFYQLDDDLRIVDYQIDANFQPILDPNGRLQQDVLHDFYIKEIVAALEQANADTPLSIDFDRDGTADAYSAYMDYQDFEGTSRYVAVVDIGNDGTVDVVDGNLNGFGVFGISDILAPNESTILADIAVGSDYSVTLKDDGKLLYRWGNAIKRPNDVRLDAKMDLPDKWKIDSDGDGLLQLYQITAAELVVNHTVTNNPNDQIRPEDFENEAAIGILPDYVEVRDPFDPDNVLWVSTKDVYAGDGTFLQSYLSDTPTSTVVFDLGGNPIGYLNTGPAGEPIGTVLRDFSLIDAADGSTLSQIGALSSDLTGGFTKAWYTTMDREPFQADLTDDGSEYEIGPRWRLQPDKYGQDLPSVTIPQDVSNPPPVTNGQEKYEVGADTTTVLNLLDWSGTSPLTLSAGWMSNSGEVSDNGVNMTDSFDVAYYIKGDMKPVNLYDAELLMEYEEVTINDANTTVNGTIFKNTLVGKGANTFDLSGVALDQTDGRSDLIVLGYGAETAEDIGFNEVYDFGLEEDALGLIGFDLNPDNYNIHITQLQTGDGLLVNLDDTEIAMLHDVTGFLTADDFYFA
;
A
#
# COMPACT_ATOMS: atom_id res chain seq x y z
N MET A 1 70.74 -16.99 11.40
CA MET A 1 71.51 -17.76 10.40
C MET A 1 70.53 -18.77 9.79
N ALA A 2 70.19 -18.68 8.51
CA ALA A 2 70.94 -19.25 7.35
C ALA A 2 70.75 -20.79 7.23
N ASN A 3 70.52 -21.41 6.07
CA ASN A 3 70.24 -20.95 4.70
C ASN A 3 69.81 -22.15 3.80
N SER A 4 69.01 -21.94 2.75
CA SER A 4 68.74 -22.86 1.60
C SER A 4 68.07 -24.23 1.89
N GLY A 5 67.41 -24.92 0.92
CA GLY A 5 67.00 -24.56 -0.45
C GLY A 5 66.86 -25.77 -1.41
N LYS A 6 66.15 -25.59 -2.54
CA LYS A 6 65.85 -26.55 -3.64
C LYS A 6 64.73 -27.59 -3.33
N GLY A 7 63.87 -28.01 -4.27
CA GLY A 7 63.75 -27.64 -5.70
C GLY A 7 62.47 -28.14 -6.43
N ARG A 8 62.31 -27.70 -7.69
CA ARG A 8 61.24 -27.98 -8.71
C ARG A 8 61.27 -29.46 -9.25
N PRO A 9 60.30 -29.99 -10.06
CA PRO A 9 59.45 -29.28 -11.06
C PRO A 9 58.03 -29.78 -11.46
N SER A 10 57.34 -28.91 -12.21
CA SER A 10 56.47 -29.14 -13.40
C SER A 10 55.14 -29.94 -13.37
N LYS A 11 54.08 -29.27 -13.83
CA LYS A 11 53.40 -29.59 -15.11
C LYS A 11 52.98 -28.31 -15.86
N GLY A 12 52.56 -28.44 -17.12
CA GLY A 12 52.30 -27.35 -18.08
C GLY A 12 50.83 -27.03 -18.35
N PRO A 13 50.52 -26.19 -19.36
CA PRO A 13 49.30 -25.37 -19.41
C PRO A 13 48.15 -25.93 -20.27
N ILE A 14 46.98 -25.27 -20.15
CA ILE A 14 45.84 -25.31 -21.07
C ILE A 14 45.60 -23.85 -21.57
N PRO A 15 45.18 -23.60 -22.83
CA PRO A 15 45.25 -22.25 -23.43
C PRO A 15 43.90 -21.60 -23.80
N GLY A 16 43.88 -20.26 -23.80
CA GLY A 16 43.44 -19.50 -24.99
C GLY A 16 41.96 -19.14 -25.15
N ALA A 17 41.54 -18.12 -24.42
CA ALA A 17 40.39 -17.24 -24.62
C ALA A 17 39.74 -17.10 -26.03
N ILE A 18 38.40 -17.08 -26.03
CA ILE A 18 37.54 -16.15 -26.79
C ILE A 18 36.48 -15.67 -25.77
N GLY A 19 36.02 -14.41 -25.74
CA GLY A 19 36.52 -13.28 -26.54
C GLY A 19 35.57 -12.09 -26.74
N ALA A 20 34.48 -11.97 -25.96
CA ALA A 20 33.65 -10.78 -25.90
C ALA A 20 33.36 -10.50 -24.42
N ALA A 21 34.04 -9.50 -23.85
CA ALA A 21 33.70 -8.98 -22.53
C ALA A 21 32.96 -7.65 -22.76
N VAL A 22 31.80 -7.49 -22.14
CA VAL A 22 31.21 -6.15 -21.96
C VAL A 22 32.22 -5.35 -21.15
N THR A 23 32.77 -4.29 -21.75
CA THR A 23 33.36 -3.20 -20.98
C THR A 23 32.22 -2.31 -20.51
N PRO A 24 31.98 -2.15 -19.19
CA PRO A 24 31.26 -0.97 -18.71
C PRO A 24 31.97 0.25 -19.28
N LEU A 25 31.25 1.10 -20.01
CA LEU A 25 31.84 2.21 -20.72
C LEU A 25 32.18 3.31 -19.71
N GLY A 26 33.43 3.28 -19.22
CA GLY A 26 34.01 4.35 -18.39
C GLY A 26 34.10 5.68 -19.15
N ARG A 27 32.95 6.34 -19.34
CA ARG A 27 32.78 7.71 -19.84
C ARG A 27 31.41 8.36 -19.55
N GLN A 28 30.52 7.75 -18.74
CA GLN A 28 29.30 8.43 -18.27
C GLN A 28 29.56 9.45 -17.15
N ASN A 29 30.60 9.23 -16.32
CA ASN A 29 30.82 10.02 -15.09
C ASN A 29 30.79 11.54 -15.25
N THR A 30 31.27 12.13 -16.36
CA THR A 30 31.20 13.60 -16.50
C THR A 30 29.78 14.10 -16.70
N LEU A 31 28.91 13.38 -17.41
CA LEU A 31 27.52 13.81 -17.58
C LEU A 31 26.75 13.68 -16.26
N ILE A 32 26.96 12.59 -15.52
CA ILE A 32 26.34 12.41 -14.20
C ILE A 32 26.91 13.42 -13.19
N GLU A 33 28.23 13.66 -13.16
CA GLU A 33 28.85 14.71 -12.33
C GLU A 33 28.32 16.12 -12.70
N ASP A 34 28.10 16.41 -13.99
CA ASP A 34 27.55 17.69 -14.44
C ASP A 34 26.04 17.81 -14.12
N ILE A 35 25.22 16.75 -14.25
CA ILE A 35 23.78 16.74 -13.90
C ILE A 35 23.58 16.87 -12.38
N VAL A 36 24.32 16.08 -11.59
CA VAL A 36 24.33 16.17 -10.12
C VAL A 36 24.83 17.53 -9.63
N ALA A 37 25.63 18.24 -10.43
CA ALA A 37 26.07 19.61 -10.17
C ALA A 37 25.13 20.70 -10.74
N GLN A 38 23.92 20.32 -11.16
CA GLN A 38 22.87 21.23 -11.66
C GLN A 38 21.56 21.10 -10.87
N ILE A 39 21.15 19.87 -10.54
CA ILE A 39 20.05 19.59 -9.59
C ILE A 39 20.58 19.90 -8.17
N THR A 40 20.88 21.18 -7.88
CA THR A 40 21.68 21.61 -6.73
C THR A 40 21.13 22.82 -5.99
N THR A 41 20.88 22.64 -4.70
CA THR A 41 20.64 23.68 -3.66
C THR A 41 19.41 24.58 -3.84
N ALA A 42 19.02 24.93 -5.07
CA ALA A 42 17.73 25.55 -5.39
C ALA A 42 16.63 24.48 -5.29
N ASP A 43 16.67 23.48 -6.17
CA ASP A 43 15.80 22.29 -6.23
C ASP A 43 15.81 21.51 -4.89
N LEU A 44 16.79 21.80 -4.03
CA LEU A 44 17.15 21.06 -2.84
C LEU A 44 17.64 21.98 -1.71
N MET A 45 16.76 22.66 -0.98
CA MET A 45 17.19 23.45 0.19
C MET A 45 18.07 22.59 1.13
N GLU A 46 19.33 22.97 1.31
CA GLU A 46 20.29 22.25 2.16
C GLU A 46 20.07 22.60 3.63
N ILE A 47 20.27 21.61 4.51
CA ILE A 47 20.44 21.85 5.95
C ILE A 47 21.67 22.76 6.14
N ASP A 48 21.50 23.88 6.85
CA ASP A 48 22.54 24.90 7.05
C ASP A 48 23.88 24.29 7.53
N THR A 49 24.92 24.48 6.72
CA THR A 49 26.18 23.75 6.82
C THR A 49 27.14 24.28 7.90
N GLU A 50 26.79 25.33 8.67
CA GLU A 50 27.62 25.84 9.77
C GLU A 50 27.86 24.83 10.92
N VAL A 51 27.12 23.72 11.01
CA VAL A 51 27.26 22.73 12.10
C VAL A 51 28.42 21.73 11.91
N LEU A 52 28.91 21.51 10.67
CA LEU A 52 29.91 20.44 10.37
C LEU A 52 31.33 20.94 10.07
N ALA A 53 31.74 22.08 10.64
CA ALA A 53 33.06 22.69 10.42
C ALA A 53 34.02 22.64 11.64
N SER A 54 33.95 21.62 12.53
CA SER A 54 34.73 21.65 13.79
C SER A 54 35.39 20.36 14.33
N ASP A 55 35.65 19.31 13.52
CA ASP A 55 36.60 18.24 13.95
C ASP A 55 37.40 17.55 12.82
N LEU A 56 37.81 18.30 11.78
CA LEU A 56 38.76 17.80 10.76
C LEU A 56 40.19 18.31 11.04
N ASP A 57 40.95 17.56 11.86
CA ASP A 57 42.41 17.67 11.94
C ASP A 57 43.04 17.16 10.63
N PRO A 58 43.72 18.01 9.82
CA PRO A 58 44.24 17.61 8.53
C PRO A 58 45.63 16.92 8.61
N THR A 59 46.02 16.29 9.72
CA THR A 59 47.39 15.75 9.91
C THR A 59 47.55 14.37 10.60
N ASP A 60 47.10 13.27 9.97
CA ASP A 60 47.65 11.92 10.26
C ASP A 60 47.94 11.05 9.01
N VAL A 61 48.79 11.54 8.11
CA VAL A 61 49.36 10.73 7.02
C VAL A 61 50.57 9.93 7.53
N ARG A 62 50.34 8.68 7.92
CA ARG A 62 51.42 7.77 8.35
C ARG A 62 52.09 7.05 7.19
N ASN A 63 53.19 7.63 6.70
CA ASN A 63 54.29 6.84 6.12
C ASN A 63 55.50 6.89 7.05
N ASP A 64 56.17 5.75 7.23
CA ASP A 64 57.21 5.53 8.24
C ASP A 64 58.62 5.96 7.77
N ALA A 65 59.57 5.99 8.71
CA ALA A 65 61.02 6.13 8.57
C ALA A 65 61.66 7.55 8.53
N ASP A 66 61.94 8.04 9.74
CA ASP A 66 63.29 8.39 10.25
C ASP A 66 63.96 9.77 9.93
N SER A 67 64.52 10.32 11.02
CA SER A 67 65.63 11.30 11.11
C SER A 67 65.46 12.77 10.66
N GLY A 68 65.43 13.68 11.65
CA GLY A 68 66.66 14.44 11.95
C GLY A 68 66.76 15.95 11.59
N ASP A 69 66.74 16.76 12.67
CA ASP A 69 67.49 18.03 12.84
C ASP A 69 66.99 19.33 12.14
N ARG A 70 67.21 20.46 12.85
CA ARG A 70 67.28 21.89 12.42
C ARG A 70 66.07 22.84 12.47
N THR A 71 65.95 23.42 13.68
CA THR A 71 65.94 24.89 13.96
C THR A 71 64.87 25.81 13.38
N ALA A 72 64.11 26.45 14.29
CA ALA A 72 63.36 27.70 14.05
C ALA A 72 64.28 28.92 13.77
N PRO A 73 63.72 30.09 13.36
CA PRO A 73 63.51 31.15 14.37
C PRO A 73 62.32 32.13 14.17
N THR A 74 61.48 32.24 15.22
CA THR A 74 60.95 33.47 15.87
C THR A 74 60.57 34.75 15.09
N PHE A 75 59.30 35.19 15.23
CA PHE A 75 58.78 36.56 15.49
C PHE A 75 57.30 36.39 15.95
N SER A 76 56.70 36.95 17.02
CA SER A 76 56.89 38.15 17.87
C SER A 76 56.37 39.47 17.24
N VAL A 77 55.51 40.32 17.87
CA VAL A 77 55.00 40.44 19.26
C VAL A 77 53.61 41.16 19.31
N ALA A 78 52.81 40.92 20.37
CA ALA A 78 51.88 41.88 21.05
C ALA A 78 50.60 42.42 20.31
N ALA A 79 49.64 43.12 20.96
CA ALA A 79 48.97 42.99 22.29
C ALA A 79 47.86 44.07 22.47
N GLY A 80 46.83 43.79 23.29
CA GLY A 80 45.79 44.75 23.73
C GLY A 80 44.42 44.54 23.06
N ALA A 81 43.24 44.45 23.69
CA ALA A 81 42.68 44.80 25.02
C ALA A 81 41.92 46.15 25.12
N SER A 82 40.58 46.08 25.16
CA SER A 82 39.68 47.04 25.81
C SER A 82 38.31 46.37 26.10
N ALA A 83 37.53 46.89 27.04
CA ALA A 83 36.26 46.29 27.51
C ALA A 83 35.20 47.37 27.85
N ALA A 84 34.01 46.92 28.30
CA ALA A 84 32.79 47.68 28.66
C ALA A 84 31.98 48.23 27.46
N ALA A 85 30.67 48.48 27.56
CA ALA A 85 29.76 48.52 28.73
C ALA A 85 28.39 47.89 28.34
N ALA A 86 27.77 47.02 29.16
CA ALA A 86 26.89 47.31 30.30
C ALA A 86 25.49 47.89 29.96
N SER A 87 24.48 47.01 30.07
CA SER A 87 23.31 47.09 30.98
C SER A 87 22.17 48.10 30.65
N ALA A 88 20.97 48.06 31.28
CA ALA A 88 20.53 47.34 32.48
C ALA A 88 19.00 47.20 32.66
N ILE A 89 18.57 46.14 33.39
CA ILE A 89 17.52 46.13 34.47
C ILE A 89 16.04 46.42 34.07
N GLY A 90 15.02 45.73 34.61
CA GLY A 90 14.94 44.71 35.68
C GLY A 90 13.70 43.81 35.53
N ALA A 91 13.50 42.70 36.24
CA ALA A 91 13.76 42.39 37.67
C ALA A 91 12.90 43.24 38.63
N VAL A 92 12.33 42.74 39.74
CA VAL A 92 12.48 41.49 40.54
C VAL A 92 11.07 41.06 41.04
N ALA A 93 10.76 39.96 41.76
CA ALA A 93 11.43 38.97 42.63
C ALA A 93 10.43 37.81 42.93
N SER A 94 10.72 36.66 43.56
CA SER A 94 11.95 35.99 44.04
C SER A 94 11.62 34.57 44.58
N GLU A 95 12.57 33.62 44.46
CA GLU A 95 13.09 32.67 45.49
C GLU A 95 12.13 32.08 46.58
N ALA A 96 12.16 30.78 46.96
CA ALA A 96 13.15 29.73 46.69
C ALA A 96 12.62 28.28 46.97
N GLU A 97 13.41 27.29 46.50
CA GLU A 97 13.53 25.89 46.98
C GLU A 97 12.37 24.90 46.65
N GLN A 98 12.61 23.63 46.26
CA GLN A 98 13.87 22.84 46.22
C GLN A 98 13.83 21.74 45.12
N GLN A 99 14.91 21.59 44.34
CA GLN A 99 15.67 20.34 44.08
C GLN A 99 14.89 19.02 43.74
N ALA A 100 15.13 18.27 42.66
CA ALA A 100 16.12 18.23 41.56
C ALA A 100 15.50 17.47 40.33
N GLY A 101 16.10 17.35 39.15
CA GLY A 101 17.33 17.92 38.58
C GLY A 101 18.18 16.89 37.79
N PHE A 102 18.22 17.05 36.46
CA PHE A 102 19.07 16.34 35.46
C PHE A 102 18.76 14.82 35.26
N GLY A 103 18.80 14.24 34.06
CA GLY A 103 19.18 14.75 32.72
C GLY A 103 20.58 14.28 32.29
N ALA A 104 20.66 13.36 31.32
CA ALA A 104 21.93 12.89 30.75
C ALA A 104 21.76 12.18 29.38
N SER A 105 21.99 12.91 28.27
CA SER A 105 22.57 12.32 27.07
C SER A 105 24.09 12.15 27.26
N GLY A 106 24.74 11.27 26.48
CA GLY A 106 26.14 10.88 26.73
C GLY A 106 26.96 10.58 25.47
N ASN A 107 27.77 11.56 25.04
CA ASN A 107 28.67 11.48 23.90
C ASN A 107 29.88 10.52 24.17
N PRO A 108 30.29 9.61 23.25
CA PRO A 108 31.31 8.61 23.56
C PRO A 108 32.73 8.99 23.11
N ASN A 109 33.75 8.67 23.95
CA ASN A 109 35.03 8.13 23.43
C ASN A 109 35.98 7.61 24.54
N SER A 110 36.43 6.35 24.43
CA SER A 110 37.83 5.91 24.68
C SER A 110 38.06 4.38 24.59
N ALA A 111 38.65 3.95 23.46
CA ALA A 111 39.51 2.76 23.26
C ALA A 111 39.22 1.43 24.02
N GLY A 112 38.72 0.39 23.32
CA GLY A 112 38.38 -0.92 23.91
C GLY A 112 38.76 -2.23 23.16
N ASN A 113 39.21 -2.19 21.89
CA ASN A 113 39.81 -3.30 21.11
C ASN A 113 39.06 -4.67 20.96
N SER A 114 38.56 -4.91 19.74
CA SER A 114 38.38 -6.21 19.04
C SER A 114 37.41 -7.29 19.57
N GLY A 115 36.58 -7.85 18.66
CA GLY A 115 35.94 -9.16 18.86
C GLY A 115 34.70 -9.44 18.00
N PHE A 116 34.86 -9.94 16.78
CA PHE A 116 33.76 -10.60 16.04
C PHE A 116 33.51 -12.01 16.59
N GLY A 117 32.23 -12.42 16.66
CA GLY A 117 31.83 -13.76 16.22
C GLY A 117 31.17 -14.71 17.23
N ALA A 118 30.16 -15.42 16.71
CA ALA A 118 29.58 -16.70 17.12
C ALA A 118 28.77 -16.77 18.44
N GLY A 119 27.59 -17.39 18.35
CA GLY A 119 26.76 -17.77 19.49
C GLY A 119 27.20 -19.07 20.17
N GLY A 120 26.54 -19.42 21.28
CA GLY A 120 26.83 -20.66 22.01
C GLY A 120 25.84 -20.97 23.13
N ASN A 121 24.86 -21.82 22.84
CA ASN A 121 24.02 -22.49 23.83
C ASN A 121 24.86 -23.44 24.71
N PRO A 122 24.71 -23.41 26.05
CA PRO A 122 25.19 -24.47 26.92
C PRO A 122 24.10 -24.99 27.88
N ASN A 123 23.47 -26.12 27.57
CA ASN A 123 22.72 -26.91 28.56
C ASN A 123 23.17 -28.38 28.60
N ALA A 124 24.17 -28.67 29.45
CA ALA A 124 24.46 -30.01 30.00
C ALA A 124 25.55 -29.91 31.09
N GLY A 125 25.64 -30.93 31.99
CA GLY A 125 26.96 -31.33 32.49
C GLY A 125 27.28 -31.37 34.00
N GLN A 126 26.32 -31.73 34.87
CA GLN A 126 26.53 -32.47 36.14
C GLN A 126 27.65 -32.09 37.15
N GLY A 127 27.24 -31.96 38.43
CA GLY A 127 28.09 -32.32 39.59
C GLY A 127 28.30 -31.19 40.63
N GLY A 128 28.23 -31.44 41.94
CA GLY A 128 27.87 -32.68 42.64
C GLY A 128 28.56 -32.83 44.00
N THR A 129 27.81 -32.70 45.10
CA THR A 129 28.24 -32.84 46.53
C THR A 129 29.17 -31.73 47.07
N GLY A 130 29.09 -31.27 48.34
CA GLY A 130 27.99 -31.37 49.32
C GLY A 130 28.41 -31.39 50.81
N ASN A 131 27.76 -30.54 51.65
CA ASN A 131 27.59 -30.68 53.12
C ASN A 131 28.90 -30.61 54.01
N PRO A 132 28.86 -30.57 55.37
CA PRO A 132 27.74 -30.28 56.30
C PRO A 132 28.07 -29.38 57.55
N ASN A 133 27.01 -28.99 58.28
CA ASN A 133 26.97 -28.84 59.76
C ASN A 133 27.64 -27.58 60.41
N PRO A 134 27.58 -27.35 61.75
CA PRO A 134 26.68 -26.30 62.25
C PRO A 134 27.27 -25.35 63.32
N GLY A 135 26.52 -24.32 63.69
CA GLY A 135 26.79 -23.53 64.91
C GLY A 135 25.75 -22.45 65.16
N GLY A 136 24.90 -22.64 66.17
CA GLY A 136 23.92 -21.62 66.59
C GLY A 136 24.31 -20.95 67.91
N ASN A 137 23.76 -19.77 68.17
CA ASN A 137 23.54 -19.27 69.52
C ASN A 137 22.40 -18.24 69.54
N ASN A 138 21.62 -18.24 70.61
CA ASN A 138 20.49 -17.34 70.87
C ASN A 138 20.53 -16.94 72.35
N PRO A 139 20.14 -15.71 72.70
CA PRO A 139 19.22 -15.56 73.83
C PRO A 139 18.03 -14.65 73.52
N GLY A 140 16.82 -15.10 73.89
CA GLY A 140 15.60 -14.26 73.92
C GLY A 140 15.68 -13.15 74.99
N THR A 141 14.73 -12.23 75.08
CA THR A 141 13.24 -12.38 75.14
C THR A 141 12.53 -11.22 74.41
N GLY A 142 11.21 -11.19 74.12
CA GLY A 142 10.01 -12.05 74.26
C GLY A 142 8.86 -11.34 73.46
N ASN A 143 7.71 -11.92 73.08
CA ASN A 143 6.72 -12.74 73.80
C ASN A 143 5.81 -13.51 72.76
N GLY A 144 5.07 -14.56 73.16
CA GLY A 144 4.34 -15.49 72.25
C GLY A 144 2.96 -15.05 71.73
N THR A 145 2.11 -15.86 71.06
CA THR A 145 2.04 -17.34 70.81
C THR A 145 1.17 -17.63 69.54
N GLY A 146 1.10 -18.81 68.88
CA GLY A 146 1.80 -20.11 69.02
C GLY A 146 0.92 -21.34 68.62
N ALA A 147 1.52 -22.33 67.92
CA ALA A 147 1.00 -23.67 67.49
C ALA A 147 -0.04 -23.77 66.33
N GLY A 148 -0.06 -24.82 65.47
CA GLY A 148 1.00 -25.81 65.12
C GLY A 148 0.57 -27.24 64.69
N ASN A 149 1.09 -27.74 63.54
CA ASN A 149 1.30 -29.16 63.11
C ASN A 149 0.08 -30.13 62.96
N SER A 150 0.12 -31.29 62.24
CA SER A 150 1.11 -31.97 61.36
C SER A 150 0.52 -33.15 60.54
N ASN A 151 1.16 -33.50 59.40
CA ASN A 151 1.58 -34.83 58.83
C ASN A 151 1.23 -36.17 59.57
N PRO A 152 1.45 -37.41 59.01
CA PRO A 152 1.53 -37.92 57.60
C PRO A 152 0.81 -39.29 57.32
N GLY A 153 0.73 -39.70 56.03
CA GLY A 153 1.22 -41.01 55.53
C GLY A 153 0.57 -42.38 55.89
N GLY A 154 -0.30 -42.88 54.99
CA GLY A 154 -0.19 -44.22 54.32
C GLY A 154 -0.35 -45.56 55.06
N ASN A 155 -1.38 -46.36 54.69
CA ASN A 155 -1.28 -47.80 54.38
C ASN A 155 -2.58 -48.40 53.78
N ASN A 156 -2.50 -49.62 53.23
CA ASN A 156 -3.53 -50.38 52.48
C ASN A 156 -3.54 -51.86 52.96
N PRO A 157 -4.49 -52.78 52.65
CA PRO A 157 -5.90 -52.69 52.22
C PRO A 157 -6.89 -53.34 53.23
N GLY A 158 -8.22 -53.25 53.01
CA GLY A 158 -9.17 -54.15 53.72
C GLY A 158 -10.68 -53.86 53.64
N THR A 159 -11.38 -54.55 52.74
CA THR A 159 -12.80 -55.00 52.82
C THR A 159 -13.86 -54.23 53.67
N GLY A 160 -14.80 -53.56 52.97
CA GLY A 160 -16.22 -53.96 53.00
C GLY A 160 -17.20 -53.36 54.03
N ASN A 161 -18.40 -53.00 53.52
CA ASN A 161 -19.66 -52.63 54.20
C ASN A 161 -19.72 -51.35 55.04
N GLY A 162 -20.52 -50.38 54.56
CA GLY A 162 -20.87 -49.14 55.27
C GLY A 162 -21.97 -48.32 54.58
N ASN A 163 -23.08 -48.93 54.17
CA ASN A 163 -24.16 -48.23 53.43
C ASN A 163 -25.06 -47.36 54.34
N GLY A 164 -25.43 -46.17 53.81
CA GLY A 164 -26.40 -45.23 54.38
C GLY A 164 -26.13 -43.80 53.87
N ALA A 165 -26.52 -43.44 52.64
CA ALA A 165 -27.88 -43.00 52.22
C ALA A 165 -28.29 -41.64 52.84
N GLY A 166 -28.87 -40.66 52.14
CA GLY A 166 -29.25 -40.45 50.71
C GLY A 166 -29.46 -38.93 50.50
N ASN A 167 -29.68 -38.33 49.32
CA ASN A 167 -30.69 -38.59 48.28
C ASN A 167 -30.28 -37.84 46.94
N PRO A 168 -31.00 -37.95 45.79
CA PRO A 168 -30.33 -38.06 44.48
C PRO A 168 -30.94 -37.22 43.31
N ASN A 169 -30.56 -37.59 42.05
CA ASN A 169 -31.30 -37.67 40.76
C ASN A 169 -32.69 -37.00 40.54
N PRO A 170 -33.17 -36.83 39.27
CA PRO A 170 -32.66 -37.29 37.94
C PRO A 170 -32.44 -36.11 36.93
N GLY A 171 -32.05 -36.21 35.65
CA GLY A 171 -32.25 -37.21 34.57
C GLY A 171 -33.58 -36.93 33.81
N GLY A 172 -33.72 -36.97 32.48
CA GLY A 172 -32.85 -37.28 31.31
C GLY A 172 -33.74 -37.64 30.09
N ASN A 173 -33.24 -37.81 28.85
CA ASN A 173 -33.97 -38.52 27.75
C ASN A 173 -33.14 -38.81 26.48
N ASN A 174 -33.64 -39.73 25.63
CA ASN A 174 -33.11 -40.20 24.32
C ASN A 174 -34.29 -40.85 23.53
N PRO A 175 -34.40 -40.78 22.19
CA PRO A 175 -33.90 -41.85 21.27
C PRO A 175 -33.38 -41.33 19.89
N GLY A 176 -32.75 -42.10 19.00
CA GLY A 176 -32.27 -43.50 19.04
C GLY A 176 -32.01 -44.09 17.62
N ASN A 177 -31.45 -45.30 17.55
CA ASN A 177 -31.03 -46.10 16.35
C ASN A 177 -29.79 -45.58 15.56
N GLY A 178 -28.93 -46.43 14.96
CA GLY A 178 -28.77 -47.89 15.15
C GLY A 178 -28.08 -48.67 14.01
N ASN A 179 -26.97 -49.36 14.33
CA ASN A 179 -26.20 -50.35 13.52
C ASN A 179 -25.41 -49.81 12.30
N GLY A 180 -24.28 -50.40 11.89
CA GLY A 180 -23.47 -51.49 12.51
C GLY A 180 -22.41 -52.11 11.57
N ASP A 181 -21.44 -52.83 12.14
CA ASP A 181 -20.36 -53.64 11.51
C ASP A 181 -19.32 -52.89 10.63
N GLY A 182 -18.08 -53.37 10.40
CA GLY A 182 -17.35 -54.46 11.05
C GLY A 182 -16.18 -55.06 10.22
N SER A 183 -14.97 -55.16 10.80
CA SER A 183 -13.73 -55.82 10.29
C SER A 183 -12.96 -55.13 9.14
N GLY A 184 -11.63 -55.28 8.99
CA GLY A 184 -10.67 -56.03 9.84
C GLY A 184 -9.17 -55.94 9.46
N ASN A 185 -8.32 -56.39 10.40
CA ASN A 185 -6.84 -56.65 10.32
C ASN A 185 -6.54 -57.94 9.50
N PRO A 186 -5.29 -58.42 9.19
CA PRO A 186 -3.91 -58.00 9.54
C PRO A 186 -2.92 -57.93 8.33
N ASN A 187 -1.62 -57.56 8.42
CA ASN A 187 -0.43 -58.16 9.07
C ASN A 187 0.74 -57.14 8.99
N ALA A 188 1.69 -56.99 9.91
CA ALA A 188 2.51 -57.94 10.70
C ALA A 188 3.73 -58.55 9.94
N GLY A 189 4.91 -57.96 10.18
CA GLY A 189 6.25 -58.47 9.83
C GLY A 189 7.28 -57.92 10.84
N SER A 190 8.28 -58.70 11.27
CA SER A 190 9.01 -58.39 12.52
C SER A 190 10.49 -58.84 12.53
N SER A 191 11.26 -58.13 13.38
CA SER A 191 12.58 -58.45 13.94
C SER A 191 13.84 -58.24 13.07
N GLY A 192 14.80 -57.52 13.65
CA GLY A 192 16.16 -57.31 13.17
C GLY A 192 16.93 -56.45 14.18
N ASN A 193 17.92 -57.03 14.89
CA ASN A 193 18.67 -56.32 15.93
C ASN A 193 19.49 -55.17 15.34
N GLY A 194 19.52 -54.02 16.00
CA GLY A 194 20.33 -52.87 15.58
C GLY A 194 21.75 -52.86 16.17
N ASP A 195 22.60 -52.04 15.57
CA ASP A 195 23.74 -51.37 16.19
C ASP A 195 23.51 -49.84 16.20
N GLY A 196 24.40 -49.09 16.84
CA GLY A 196 24.17 -47.67 17.15
C GLY A 196 25.10 -46.71 16.41
N SER A 197 24.53 -45.81 15.63
CA SER A 197 25.12 -44.51 15.27
C SER A 197 23.99 -43.51 15.03
N GLY A 198 24.13 -42.28 15.54
CA GLY A 198 23.03 -41.33 15.60
C GLY A 198 22.85 -40.51 14.32
N GLY A 199 21.61 -40.42 13.84
CA GLY A 199 21.10 -39.17 13.27
C GLY A 199 20.50 -38.35 14.40
N GLY A 200 20.59 -37.01 14.30
CA GLY A 200 19.87 -36.10 15.19
C GLY A 200 18.62 -35.62 14.48
N ASP A 201 17.51 -36.35 14.63
CA ASP A 201 16.17 -35.89 14.31
C ASP A 201 15.78 -34.77 15.29
N GLY A 202 16.21 -33.55 14.95
CA GLY A 202 15.79 -32.31 15.58
C GLY A 202 14.34 -32.00 15.24
N GLY A 203 13.42 -32.83 15.76
CA GLY A 203 12.00 -32.49 15.83
C GLY A 203 11.88 -31.20 16.65
N SER A 204 11.59 -30.09 15.97
CA SER A 204 11.25 -28.84 16.63
C SER A 204 9.91 -29.05 17.34
N ASP A 205 9.88 -28.75 18.63
CA ASP A 205 8.62 -28.38 19.33
C ASP A 205 8.16 -26.98 18.83
N LYS A 206 8.09 -26.78 17.49
CA LYS A 206 7.32 -25.68 16.90
C LYS A 206 5.87 -25.99 17.30
N PRO A 207 5.09 -25.01 17.79
CA PRO A 207 3.64 -25.15 17.79
C PRO A 207 3.18 -25.60 16.39
N ALA A 208 2.05 -26.29 16.31
CA ALA A 208 1.40 -26.39 15.00
C ALA A 208 1.19 -24.95 14.49
N PRO A 209 1.35 -24.67 13.18
CA PRO A 209 0.87 -23.42 12.61
C PRO A 209 -0.56 -23.15 13.09
N ALA A 210 -0.93 -21.88 13.19
CA ALA A 210 -2.33 -21.53 13.42
C ALA A 210 -3.19 -22.27 12.38
N PRO A 211 -4.41 -22.73 12.72
CA PRO A 211 -5.38 -23.08 11.69
C PRO A 211 -5.50 -21.87 10.75
N THR A 212 -5.59 -22.14 9.45
CA THR A 212 -5.62 -21.12 8.42
C THR A 212 -6.76 -20.10 8.63
N PRO A 213 -6.62 -18.88 8.09
CA PRO A 213 -7.74 -17.95 7.92
C PRO A 213 -8.86 -18.54 7.01
N PRO A 214 -9.91 -17.79 6.65
CA PRO A 214 -10.97 -18.27 5.76
C PRO A 214 -10.50 -18.40 4.29
N ASP A 215 -9.54 -19.29 4.05
CA ASP A 215 -9.02 -19.71 2.74
C ASP A 215 -10.00 -20.68 2.04
N VAL A 216 -11.32 -20.47 2.20
CA VAL A 216 -12.39 -21.41 1.81
C VAL A 216 -13.53 -20.65 1.14
N PRO A 217 -13.88 -20.99 -0.12
CA PRO A 217 -15.07 -20.49 -0.82
C PRO A 217 -16.36 -20.57 0.01
N LEU A 218 -17.16 -19.50 0.02
CA LEU A 218 -18.57 -19.56 0.44
C LEU A 218 -19.38 -20.28 -0.66
N LEU A 219 -18.99 -20.12 -1.93
CA LEU A 219 -19.56 -20.87 -3.05
C LEU A 219 -19.04 -22.31 -3.06
N ASN A 220 -19.92 -23.25 -2.74
CA ASN A 220 -19.60 -24.67 -2.79
C ASN A 220 -19.35 -25.14 -4.24
N ALA A 221 -18.07 -25.29 -4.60
CA ALA A 221 -17.60 -25.69 -5.93
C ALA A 221 -18.13 -27.05 -6.46
N ASP A 222 -18.71 -27.92 -5.62
CA ASP A 222 -19.40 -29.16 -6.04
C ASP A 222 -20.85 -28.90 -6.52
N THR A 223 -21.43 -27.73 -6.22
CA THR A 223 -22.85 -27.42 -6.44
C THR A 223 -23.16 -26.05 -7.07
N VAL A 224 -22.16 -25.17 -7.18
CA VAL A 224 -22.27 -23.83 -7.77
C VAL A 224 -22.83 -23.86 -9.21
N GLN A 225 -23.63 -22.86 -9.57
CA GLN A 225 -24.31 -22.74 -10.87
C GLN A 225 -23.33 -22.69 -12.05
N PHE A 226 -22.20 -22.02 -11.89
CA PHE A 226 -21.10 -22.03 -12.85
C PHE A 226 -19.73 -22.15 -12.17
N LYS A 227 -18.84 -22.89 -12.82
CA LYS A 227 -17.45 -23.07 -12.41
C LYS A 227 -16.56 -23.17 -13.64
N SER A 228 -15.44 -22.45 -13.61
CA SER A 228 -14.33 -22.55 -14.54
C SER A 228 -13.02 -22.84 -13.78
N SER A 229 -12.06 -23.52 -14.40
CA SER A 229 -10.80 -23.93 -13.75
C SER A 229 -9.63 -23.82 -14.73
N TYR A 230 -8.54 -23.19 -14.29
CA TYR A 230 -7.33 -22.91 -15.06
C TYR A 230 -6.08 -23.41 -14.32
N VAL A 231 -5.05 -23.83 -15.05
CA VAL A 231 -3.77 -24.30 -14.49
C VAL A 231 -2.66 -23.48 -15.13
N PHE A 232 -1.86 -22.79 -14.30
CA PHE A 232 -0.84 -21.86 -14.80
C PHE A 232 0.20 -22.57 -15.66
N ASN A 233 0.54 -21.97 -16.80
CA ASN A 233 1.55 -22.48 -17.72
C ASN A 233 2.59 -21.39 -18.03
N VAL A 234 3.76 -21.81 -18.53
CA VAL A 234 4.87 -20.93 -18.89
C VAL A 234 4.57 -20.17 -20.19
N ASP A 235 3.79 -20.78 -21.08
CA ASP A 235 3.45 -20.19 -22.38
C ASP A 235 2.62 -18.88 -22.22
N ASP A 236 1.86 -18.75 -21.13
CA ASP A 236 0.92 -17.63 -20.86
C ASP A 236 1.57 -16.47 -20.07
N VAL A 237 2.90 -16.44 -19.98
CA VAL A 237 3.66 -15.29 -19.45
C VAL A 237 3.74 -14.22 -20.53
N THR A 238 3.22 -13.02 -20.25
CA THR A 238 3.35 -11.85 -21.12
C THR A 238 4.79 -11.36 -21.10
N VAL A 239 5.33 -10.94 -22.26
CA VAL A 239 6.70 -10.40 -22.38
C VAL A 239 6.79 -9.02 -23.02
N GLY A 240 5.70 -8.46 -23.54
CA GLY A 240 5.66 -7.08 -24.06
C GLY A 240 4.29 -6.43 -23.89
N PHE A 241 4.25 -5.11 -24.01
CA PHE A 241 3.03 -4.31 -23.84
C PHE A 241 2.04 -4.46 -25.00
N ASP A 242 2.46 -5.06 -26.12
CA ASP A 242 1.59 -5.42 -27.26
C ASP A 242 0.84 -6.76 -27.07
N GLY A 243 0.81 -7.29 -25.84
CA GLY A 243 0.14 -8.54 -25.49
C GLY A 243 0.95 -9.80 -25.82
N THR A 244 2.12 -9.67 -26.45
CA THR A 244 2.96 -10.82 -26.85
C THR A 244 3.31 -11.72 -25.66
N THR A 245 2.98 -13.01 -25.77
CA THR A 245 3.26 -14.04 -24.75
C THR A 245 4.53 -14.84 -25.06
N LEU A 246 5.00 -15.66 -24.10
CA LEU A 246 6.03 -16.67 -24.36
C LEU A 246 5.59 -17.76 -25.35
N ALA A 247 4.28 -18.00 -25.53
CA ALA A 247 3.75 -18.87 -26.58
C ALA A 247 4.07 -18.33 -27.99
N ASP A 248 3.92 -17.02 -28.17
CA ASP A 248 4.19 -16.31 -29.42
C ASP A 248 5.69 -16.03 -29.63
N ARG A 249 6.40 -15.73 -28.54
CA ARG A 249 7.80 -15.31 -28.50
C ARG A 249 8.69 -16.24 -27.65
N PRO A 250 8.82 -17.53 -28.02
CA PRO A 250 9.60 -18.50 -27.24
C PRO A 250 11.12 -18.24 -27.25
N GLU A 251 11.63 -17.29 -28.04
CA GLU A 251 13.02 -16.81 -27.89
C GLU A 251 13.27 -15.93 -26.67
N SER A 252 12.22 -15.38 -26.03
CA SER A 252 12.33 -14.57 -24.79
C SER A 252 12.60 -15.41 -23.53
N LEU A 253 13.04 -16.67 -23.66
CA LEU A 253 13.33 -17.57 -22.54
C LEU A 253 14.71 -18.24 -22.67
N ASP A 254 15.68 -17.92 -21.80
CA ASP A 254 17.05 -18.47 -21.90
C ASP A 254 17.18 -19.87 -21.29
N LEU A 255 16.89 -20.87 -22.13
CA LEU A 255 17.09 -22.29 -21.84
C LEU A 255 18.58 -22.71 -21.66
N SER A 256 19.54 -21.79 -21.72
CA SER A 256 20.98 -22.06 -21.57
C SER A 256 21.58 -21.62 -20.24
N THR A 257 20.96 -20.69 -19.52
CA THR A 257 21.41 -20.16 -18.21
C THR A 257 20.48 -20.53 -17.03
N GLN A 258 19.66 -21.58 -17.22
CA GLN A 258 18.72 -22.12 -16.25
C GLN A 258 19.21 -22.15 -14.79
N VAL A 259 18.36 -21.69 -13.88
CA VAL A 259 18.56 -21.70 -12.42
C VAL A 259 17.74 -22.84 -11.81
N VAL A 260 18.20 -23.39 -10.69
CA VAL A 260 17.44 -24.37 -9.90
C VAL A 260 17.12 -23.78 -8.53
N THR A 261 15.84 -23.78 -8.16
CA THR A 261 15.36 -23.27 -6.87
C THR A 261 15.88 -24.11 -5.71
N LYS A 262 15.78 -23.60 -4.48
CA LYS A 262 16.15 -24.35 -3.25
C LYS A 262 15.29 -25.62 -3.08
N GLU A 263 14.09 -25.58 -3.64
CA GLU A 263 13.04 -26.59 -3.67
C GLU A 263 13.23 -27.61 -4.81
N GLY A 264 14.06 -27.27 -5.81
CA GLY A 264 14.48 -28.17 -6.89
C GLY A 264 13.78 -27.95 -8.23
N VAL A 265 12.94 -26.92 -8.37
CA VAL A 265 12.31 -26.52 -9.65
C VAL A 265 13.37 -25.92 -10.56
N THR A 266 13.29 -26.15 -11.88
CA THR A 266 14.19 -25.53 -12.86
C THR A 266 13.47 -24.36 -13.54
N ILE A 267 13.99 -23.15 -13.33
CA ILE A 267 13.45 -21.90 -13.87
C ILE A 267 14.45 -21.28 -14.85
N ASN A 268 13.94 -20.55 -15.84
CA ASN A 268 14.69 -20.02 -16.97
C ASN A 268 14.54 -18.49 -16.96
N PRO A 269 15.61 -17.71 -17.20
CA PRO A 269 15.51 -16.25 -17.30
C PRO A 269 14.63 -15.80 -18.48
N ILE A 270 13.90 -14.71 -18.29
CA ILE A 270 12.99 -14.08 -19.26
C ILE A 270 13.62 -12.78 -19.80
N ASP A 271 13.46 -12.51 -21.10
CA ASP A 271 13.71 -11.23 -21.80
C ASP A 271 12.35 -10.57 -22.10
N SER A 272 11.99 -9.52 -21.36
CA SER A 272 10.70 -8.82 -21.43
C SER A 272 10.84 -7.29 -21.35
N GLU A 273 9.78 -6.60 -21.75
CA GLU A 273 9.68 -5.13 -21.63
C GLU A 273 9.34 -4.66 -20.21
N PHE A 274 8.86 -5.58 -19.35
CA PHE A 274 8.42 -5.36 -17.97
C PHE A 274 9.59 -5.24 -16.98
N GLY A 275 10.44 -4.25 -17.22
CA GLY A 275 11.60 -3.94 -16.40
C GLY A 275 12.32 -2.68 -16.83
N PHE A 276 13.38 -2.28 -16.11
CA PHE A 276 13.96 -0.94 -16.26
C PHE A 276 15.48 -0.90 -16.42
N TYR A 277 15.97 -0.07 -17.33
CA TYR A 277 17.34 0.45 -17.31
C TYR A 277 17.36 1.68 -16.40
N VAL A 278 18.09 1.62 -15.29
CA VAL A 278 18.14 2.70 -14.29
C VAL A 278 19.46 3.49 -14.38
N ASP A 279 19.37 4.81 -14.33
CA ASP A 279 20.52 5.74 -14.30
C ASP A 279 20.40 6.69 -13.08
N ASP A 280 21.44 6.69 -12.25
CA ASP A 280 21.56 7.55 -11.06
C ASP A 280 21.32 9.02 -11.41
N PHE A 281 20.43 9.67 -10.64
CA PHE A 281 20.03 11.08 -10.78
C PHE A 281 19.38 11.46 -12.13
N ILE A 282 18.85 10.47 -12.88
CA ILE A 282 18.07 10.70 -14.11
C ILE A 282 16.70 10.04 -13.98
N GLY A 283 16.65 8.72 -13.75
CA GLY A 283 15.41 7.98 -13.79
C GLY A 283 15.57 6.51 -14.19
N ALA A 284 14.48 5.97 -14.72
CA ALA A 284 14.33 4.59 -15.14
C ALA A 284 13.63 4.50 -16.49
N GLN A 285 14.40 4.20 -17.54
CA GLN A 285 13.84 3.92 -18.86
C GLN A 285 13.32 2.48 -18.91
N GLN A 286 12.14 2.27 -19.49
CA GLN A 286 11.60 0.93 -19.76
C GLN A 286 12.53 0.11 -20.68
N LYS A 287 12.58 -1.21 -20.46
CA LYS A 287 13.32 -2.16 -21.28
C LYS A 287 12.59 -2.47 -22.60
N VAL A 288 13.36 -3.02 -23.53
CA VAL A 288 12.90 -3.53 -24.83
C VAL A 288 13.57 -4.87 -25.09
N TRP A 289 13.00 -5.72 -25.95
CA TRP A 289 13.60 -7.03 -26.28
C TRP A 289 14.99 -6.91 -26.92
N ASP A 290 16.05 -7.01 -26.12
CA ASP A 290 17.46 -6.82 -26.54
C ASP A 290 18.33 -8.09 -26.43
N GLY A 291 17.79 -9.18 -25.88
CA GLY A 291 18.52 -10.43 -25.61
C GLY A 291 19.30 -10.43 -24.28
N ASN A 292 19.07 -9.45 -23.41
CA ASN A 292 19.29 -9.56 -21.98
C ASN A 292 18.10 -10.27 -21.35
N PHE A 293 18.35 -11.25 -20.49
CA PHE A 293 17.30 -12.00 -19.78
C PHE A 293 17.48 -11.72 -18.28
N GLY A 294 17.21 -10.48 -17.89
CA GLY A 294 17.52 -9.90 -16.59
C GLY A 294 16.31 -9.49 -15.75
N GLU A 295 15.10 -9.79 -16.23
CA GLU A 295 13.86 -9.17 -15.76
C GLU A 295 13.14 -10.09 -14.77
N GLY A 296 13.07 -11.39 -15.08
CA GLY A 296 12.50 -12.40 -14.20
C GLY A 296 12.89 -13.83 -14.60
N PHE A 297 12.32 -14.81 -13.92
CA PHE A 297 12.57 -16.23 -14.14
C PHE A 297 11.27 -17.04 -14.04
N VAL A 298 11.07 -18.01 -14.94
CA VAL A 298 9.89 -18.90 -14.90
C VAL A 298 10.22 -20.34 -15.31
N GLY A 299 9.50 -21.31 -14.76
CA GLY A 299 9.55 -22.71 -15.20
C GLY A 299 8.45 -23.59 -14.61
N THR A 300 8.02 -24.60 -15.37
CA THR A 300 6.97 -25.55 -14.98
C THR A 300 7.33 -26.33 -13.72
N LEU A 301 6.34 -26.59 -12.86
CA LEU A 301 6.52 -27.35 -11.63
C LEU A 301 6.78 -28.85 -11.88
N PRO A 302 7.38 -29.58 -10.91
CA PRO A 302 7.73 -31.00 -11.02
C PRO A 302 6.58 -32.03 -11.14
N GLY A 303 5.41 -31.65 -11.65
CA GLY A 303 4.32 -32.54 -12.06
C GLY A 303 3.61 -32.13 -13.37
N GLY A 304 3.78 -30.88 -13.84
CA GLY A 304 2.93 -30.28 -14.88
C GLY A 304 1.64 -29.66 -14.32
N ASP A 305 1.72 -29.27 -13.05
CA ASP A 305 0.68 -28.84 -12.11
C ASP A 305 0.94 -27.39 -11.66
N GLY A 306 1.18 -26.51 -12.63
CA GLY A 306 1.51 -25.10 -12.42
C GLY A 306 2.97 -24.74 -12.76
N ILE A 307 3.40 -23.57 -12.27
CA ILE A 307 4.71 -22.95 -12.51
C ILE A 307 5.35 -22.43 -11.22
N ALA A 308 6.67 -22.25 -11.26
CA ALA A 308 7.40 -21.38 -10.32
C ALA A 308 7.84 -20.11 -11.05
N VAL A 309 7.51 -18.95 -10.49
CA VAL A 309 7.88 -17.61 -10.97
C VAL A 309 8.79 -16.96 -9.93
N SER A 310 9.82 -16.24 -10.35
CA SER A 310 10.63 -15.39 -9.47
C SER A 310 10.96 -14.11 -10.22
N ASP A 311 10.92 -12.97 -9.53
CA ASP A 311 11.50 -11.75 -10.10
C ASP A 311 13.03 -11.88 -10.20
N ALA A 312 13.63 -10.95 -10.92
CA ALA A 312 15.03 -10.61 -10.73
C ALA A 312 15.23 -9.82 -9.42
N ARG A 313 16.29 -9.03 -9.35
CA ARG A 313 16.53 -8.14 -8.22
C ARG A 313 15.95 -6.78 -8.56
N THR A 314 15.03 -6.27 -7.75
CA THR A 314 14.60 -4.85 -7.79
C THR A 314 15.81 -3.93 -8.01
N ASP A 315 15.77 -3.17 -9.11
CA ASP A 315 16.80 -2.19 -9.45
C ASP A 315 16.54 -0.87 -8.70
N THR A 316 17.59 -0.06 -8.58
CA THR A 316 17.58 1.15 -7.75
C THR A 316 18.42 2.25 -8.39
N PHE A 317 17.90 3.48 -8.41
CA PHE A 317 18.70 4.66 -8.74
C PHE A 317 18.72 5.67 -7.58
N SER A 318 19.87 6.32 -7.43
CA SER A 318 20.07 7.40 -6.47
C SER A 318 19.27 8.62 -6.90
N THR A 319 18.65 9.31 -5.94
CA THR A 319 18.02 10.62 -6.17
C THR A 319 18.64 11.66 -5.24
N PRO A 320 18.41 12.95 -5.51
CA PRO A 320 18.50 13.96 -4.48
C PRO A 320 17.57 13.67 -3.30
N ALA A 321 17.88 14.27 -2.15
CA ALA A 321 17.02 14.18 -0.97
C ALA A 321 15.69 14.92 -1.19
N ARG A 322 14.60 14.27 -0.76
CA ARG A 322 13.17 14.54 -0.98
C ARG A 322 12.58 13.93 -2.25
N LEU A 323 13.31 13.92 -3.37
CA LEU A 323 12.78 13.44 -4.66
C LEU A 323 12.60 11.90 -4.72
N GLY A 324 13.17 11.15 -3.78
CA GLY A 324 13.12 9.68 -3.77
C GLY A 324 11.95 9.08 -2.98
N THR A 325 11.51 7.89 -3.36
CA THR A 325 10.46 7.13 -2.63
C THR A 325 11.03 6.25 -1.49
N TRP A 326 12.35 6.18 -1.35
CA TRP A 326 13.04 5.42 -0.31
C TRP A 326 14.22 6.19 0.29
N LEU A 327 14.47 6.00 1.59
CA LEU A 327 15.70 6.43 2.25
C LEU A 327 16.72 5.29 2.22
N GLU A 328 17.86 5.48 1.54
CA GLU A 328 19.00 4.56 1.59
C GLU A 328 19.98 4.98 2.70
N GLY A 329 20.13 4.12 3.71
CA GLY A 329 21.12 4.31 4.77
C GLY A 329 22.51 3.77 4.40
N ILE A 330 23.54 4.26 5.10
CA ILE A 330 24.99 4.01 4.92
C ILE A 330 25.42 2.51 4.91
N GLY A 331 24.50 1.58 5.14
CA GLY A 331 24.70 0.13 5.01
C GLY A 331 24.06 -0.55 3.79
N GLY A 332 23.40 0.19 2.89
CA GLY A 332 22.57 -0.38 1.81
C GLY A 332 21.20 -0.90 2.31
N ASN A 333 20.73 -0.35 3.44
CA ASN A 333 19.39 -0.62 3.97
C ASN A 333 18.42 0.45 3.45
N PHE A 334 17.26 0.03 2.97
CA PHE A 334 16.23 0.93 2.46
C PHE A 334 15.01 0.98 3.40
N VAL A 335 14.50 2.17 3.69
CA VAL A 335 13.25 2.43 4.41
C VAL A 335 12.29 3.16 3.47
N LYS A 336 10.99 2.83 3.46
CA LYS A 336 10.02 3.54 2.60
C LYS A 336 9.95 5.00 3.05
N ALA A 337 9.97 5.90 2.09
CA ALA A 337 9.94 7.35 2.30
C ALA A 337 8.98 8.00 1.29
N SER A 338 7.83 7.35 1.11
CA SER A 338 6.67 7.87 0.38
C SER A 338 5.36 7.24 0.87
N THR A 339 4.26 7.97 0.73
CA THR A 339 2.88 7.55 1.04
C THR A 339 1.91 8.46 0.28
N GLU A 340 0.66 8.01 0.11
CA GLU A 340 -0.45 8.78 -0.44
C GLU A 340 -1.23 9.54 0.66
N HIS A 341 -0.82 9.38 1.92
CA HIS A 341 -1.51 9.92 3.10
C HIS A 341 -0.63 10.96 3.81
N TYR A 342 -0.97 12.25 3.64
CA TYR A 342 -0.17 13.36 4.16
C TYR A 342 0.06 13.26 5.68
N SER A 343 -0.94 12.84 6.46
CA SER A 343 -0.85 12.66 7.92
C SER A 343 0.22 11.65 8.36
N VAL A 344 0.52 10.64 7.52
CA VAL A 344 1.58 9.66 7.78
C VAL A 344 2.96 10.28 7.56
N MET A 345 3.13 11.09 6.51
CA MET A 345 4.35 11.89 6.30
C MET A 345 4.52 12.97 7.39
N GLN A 346 3.43 13.65 7.74
CA GLN A 346 3.40 14.75 8.72
C GLN A 346 3.99 14.34 10.07
N ASP A 347 3.51 13.24 10.66
CA ASP A 347 4.02 12.71 11.95
C ASP A 347 5.47 12.20 11.87
N ILE A 348 5.98 11.89 10.67
CA ILE A 348 7.37 11.46 10.46
C ILE A 348 8.33 12.65 10.36
N LEU A 349 7.89 13.78 9.79
CA LEU A 349 8.75 14.93 9.46
C LEU A 349 8.56 16.15 10.38
N ALA A 350 7.38 16.31 10.98
CA ALA A 350 6.98 17.49 11.76
C ALA A 350 6.26 17.10 13.07
N ASP A 351 5.95 18.10 13.90
CA ASP A 351 5.08 17.96 15.08
C ASP A 351 3.77 18.77 14.98
N GLN A 352 3.48 19.33 13.78
CA GLN A 352 2.20 19.95 13.45
C GLN A 352 1.07 18.90 13.48
N ALA A 353 -0.10 19.25 14.01
CA ALA A 353 -1.26 18.35 14.08
C ALA A 353 -2.00 18.23 12.74
N PHE A 354 -1.98 19.28 11.93
CA PHE A 354 -2.62 19.39 10.61
C PHE A 354 -1.87 20.42 9.75
N PRO A 355 -2.09 20.47 8.42
CA PRO A 355 -1.43 21.42 7.53
C PRO A 355 -1.66 22.87 7.95
N GLY A 356 -0.59 23.58 8.31
CA GLY A 356 -0.65 24.98 8.75
C GLY A 356 -0.94 25.23 10.23
N ASP A 357 -0.97 24.20 11.10
CA ASP A 357 -1.05 24.34 12.56
C ASP A 357 0.08 25.23 13.11
N ASP A 358 -0.26 26.38 13.71
CA ASP A 358 0.70 27.37 14.23
C ASP A 358 1.26 27.05 15.62
N THR A 359 0.90 25.89 16.18
CA THR A 359 1.31 25.45 17.52
C THR A 359 2.49 24.46 17.54
N GLY A 360 2.78 23.80 16.41
CA GLY A 360 3.96 22.93 16.23
C GLY A 360 5.30 23.68 16.32
N PHE A 361 6.36 22.99 16.71
CA PHE A 361 7.74 23.51 16.66
C PHE A 361 8.32 23.54 15.25
N TYR A 362 7.84 22.67 14.37
CA TYR A 362 8.20 22.60 12.96
C TYR A 362 6.92 22.47 12.10
N GLN A 363 6.78 23.37 11.12
CA GLN A 363 5.75 23.29 10.09
C GLN A 363 6.40 22.78 8.80
N LEU A 364 5.66 22.00 8.00
CA LEU A 364 6.13 21.55 6.70
C LEU A 364 5.98 22.65 5.63
N ASP A 365 6.94 22.69 4.71
CA ASP A 365 6.93 23.58 3.56
C ASP A 365 5.96 23.10 2.45
N ASP A 366 4.67 23.40 2.64
CA ASP A 366 3.60 23.16 1.68
C ASP A 366 3.56 24.17 0.50
N ASP A 367 4.50 25.12 0.44
CA ASP A 367 4.57 26.18 -0.58
C ASP A 367 5.36 25.69 -1.82
N LEU A 368 4.84 24.63 -2.44
CA LEU A 368 5.54 23.82 -3.44
C LEU A 368 5.80 24.55 -4.78
N ARG A 369 6.89 24.18 -5.45
CA ARG A 369 7.26 24.65 -6.81
C ARG A 369 7.72 23.52 -7.74
N ILE A 370 7.68 23.71 -9.04
CA ILE A 370 7.87 22.62 -10.01
C ILE A 370 9.34 22.39 -10.39
N VAL A 371 9.74 21.12 -10.44
CA VAL A 371 10.94 20.63 -11.15
C VAL A 371 10.50 20.17 -12.55
N ASP A 372 10.84 20.97 -13.56
CA ASP A 372 10.48 20.74 -14.97
C ASP A 372 11.69 20.97 -15.89
N TYR A 373 12.37 19.88 -16.27
CA TYR A 373 13.48 19.86 -17.23
C TYR A 373 13.08 19.02 -18.44
N GLN A 374 13.33 19.54 -19.65
CA GLN A 374 13.00 18.89 -20.90
C GLN A 374 13.64 17.49 -21.03
N ILE A 375 12.79 16.50 -21.28
CA ILE A 375 13.16 15.10 -21.57
C ILE A 375 12.77 14.72 -23.00
N ASP A 376 13.43 13.71 -23.56
CA ASP A 376 13.02 13.08 -24.80
C ASP A 376 12.02 11.93 -24.57
N ALA A 377 11.47 11.37 -25.66
CA ALA A 377 10.50 10.27 -25.62
C ALA A 377 11.06 8.93 -25.08
N ASN A 378 12.29 8.90 -24.56
CA ASN A 378 12.92 7.78 -23.86
C ASN A 378 13.23 8.14 -22.38
N PHE A 379 12.63 9.23 -21.86
CA PHE A 379 12.90 9.83 -20.55
C PHE A 379 14.37 10.27 -20.35
N GLN A 380 15.09 10.59 -21.43
CA GLN A 380 16.48 11.06 -21.36
C GLN A 380 16.56 12.60 -21.38
N PRO A 381 17.44 13.23 -20.57
CA PRO A 381 17.52 14.68 -20.47
C PRO A 381 17.97 15.35 -21.78
N ILE A 382 17.22 16.36 -22.22
CA ILE A 382 17.61 17.27 -23.29
C ILE A 382 18.58 18.30 -22.74
N LEU A 383 19.69 18.50 -23.46
CA LEU A 383 20.78 19.36 -23.00
C LEU A 383 20.94 20.64 -23.82
N ASP A 384 21.15 21.75 -23.13
CA ASP A 384 21.42 23.07 -23.68
C ASP A 384 22.74 23.11 -24.49
N PRO A 385 23.00 24.17 -25.29
CA PRO A 385 24.24 24.32 -26.06
C PRO A 385 25.55 24.37 -25.25
N ASN A 386 25.48 24.43 -23.91
CA ASN A 386 26.62 24.39 -22.99
C ASN A 386 26.77 23.01 -22.30
N GLY A 387 25.81 22.10 -22.45
CA GLY A 387 25.76 20.78 -21.78
C GLY A 387 24.98 20.75 -20.47
N ARG A 388 24.10 21.73 -20.23
CA ARG A 388 23.20 21.76 -19.06
C ARG A 388 21.88 21.06 -19.30
N LEU A 389 21.19 20.63 -18.25
CA LEU A 389 19.75 20.36 -18.32
C LEU A 389 19.04 21.58 -18.91
N GLN A 390 18.16 21.36 -19.89
CA GLN A 390 17.31 22.43 -20.41
C GLN A 390 16.04 22.48 -19.57
N GLN A 391 15.86 23.53 -18.79
CA GLN A 391 14.60 23.85 -18.10
C GLN A 391 13.48 24.05 -19.14
N ASP A 392 12.25 23.62 -18.84
CA ASP A 392 11.06 23.99 -19.62
C ASP A 392 10.27 25.12 -18.93
N VAL A 393 9.09 25.45 -19.48
CA VAL A 393 8.34 26.68 -19.13
C VAL A 393 7.93 26.78 -17.66
N LEU A 394 7.63 25.66 -16.98
CA LEU A 394 7.11 25.67 -15.62
C LEU A 394 8.21 25.56 -14.55
N HIS A 395 9.48 25.51 -14.95
CA HIS A 395 10.58 25.26 -14.02
C HIS A 395 10.72 26.35 -12.94
N ASP A 396 10.96 25.95 -11.69
CA ASP A 396 11.03 26.82 -10.50
C ASP A 396 9.72 27.54 -10.14
N PHE A 397 8.65 27.41 -10.94
CA PHE A 397 7.38 28.11 -10.70
C PHE A 397 6.61 27.50 -9.53
N TYR A 398 6.06 28.36 -8.66
CA TYR A 398 5.24 27.95 -7.53
C TYR A 398 3.85 27.48 -7.99
N ILE A 399 3.43 26.31 -7.50
CA ILE A 399 2.13 25.68 -7.84
C ILE A 399 0.97 26.65 -7.57
N LYS A 400 1.05 27.35 -6.44
CA LYS A 400 0.04 28.31 -5.97
C LYS A 400 -0.18 29.48 -6.93
N GLU A 401 0.89 29.99 -7.53
CA GLU A 401 0.84 31.06 -8.52
C GLU A 401 0.24 30.56 -9.85
N ILE A 402 0.42 29.28 -10.20
CA ILE A 402 -0.19 28.64 -11.37
C ILE A 402 -1.68 28.35 -11.16
N VAL A 403 -2.07 27.80 -10.01
CA VAL A 403 -3.49 27.63 -9.62
C VAL A 403 -4.20 28.99 -9.63
N ALA A 404 -3.58 30.03 -9.06
CA ALA A 404 -4.10 31.40 -9.12
C ALA A 404 -4.14 32.01 -10.54
N ALA A 405 -3.42 31.45 -11.52
CA ALA A 405 -3.55 31.83 -12.93
C ALA A 405 -4.73 31.12 -13.60
N LEU A 406 -4.95 29.83 -13.34
CA LEU A 406 -6.14 29.08 -13.77
C LEU A 406 -7.45 29.71 -13.25
N GLU A 407 -7.49 30.10 -11.96
CA GLU A 407 -8.59 30.87 -11.36
C GLU A 407 -8.97 32.14 -12.16
N GLN A 408 -8.01 32.72 -12.89
CA GLN A 408 -8.17 33.95 -13.65
C GLN A 408 -8.58 33.74 -15.12
N ALA A 409 -8.91 32.52 -15.55
CA ALA A 409 -9.33 32.19 -16.92
C ALA A 409 -10.61 32.89 -17.44
N ASN A 410 -11.26 33.73 -16.62
CA ASN A 410 -12.35 34.62 -17.04
C ASN A 410 -11.90 36.08 -17.25
N ALA A 411 -10.60 36.34 -17.44
CA ALA A 411 -10.02 37.69 -17.54
C ALA A 411 -9.66 38.12 -18.99
N ASP A 412 -10.49 38.95 -19.61
CA ASP A 412 -10.31 39.56 -20.96
C ASP A 412 -9.05 40.46 -21.15
N THR A 413 -8.03 40.42 -20.28
CA THR A 413 -6.87 41.32 -20.31
C THR A 413 -5.57 40.64 -19.88
N PRO A 414 -4.41 40.93 -20.52
CA PRO A 414 -3.12 40.41 -20.10
C PRO A 414 -2.84 40.65 -18.61
N LEU A 415 -2.46 39.57 -17.94
CA LEU A 415 -2.23 39.48 -16.51
C LEU A 415 -0.73 39.49 -16.21
N SER A 416 -0.37 39.60 -14.93
CA SER A 416 1.02 39.46 -14.49
C SER A 416 1.12 38.96 -13.06
N ILE A 417 1.95 37.94 -12.85
CA ILE A 417 2.26 37.33 -11.55
C ILE A 417 3.75 36.98 -11.53
N ASP A 418 4.34 36.80 -10.35
CA ASP A 418 5.77 36.60 -10.10
C ASP A 418 5.96 35.08 -9.86
N PHE A 419 5.94 34.26 -10.93
CA PHE A 419 5.71 32.81 -10.81
C PHE A 419 6.84 32.07 -10.09
N ASP A 420 8.10 32.43 -10.36
CA ASP A 420 9.30 31.93 -9.68
C ASP A 420 9.67 32.73 -8.41
N ARG A 421 8.98 33.86 -8.21
CA ARG A 421 9.19 34.85 -7.14
C ARG A 421 10.59 35.50 -7.15
N ASP A 422 11.24 35.63 -8.31
CA ASP A 422 12.47 36.43 -8.55
C ASP A 422 12.32 37.90 -8.11
N GLY A 423 11.09 38.42 -8.15
CA GLY A 423 10.75 39.83 -7.98
C GLY A 423 10.42 40.54 -9.30
N THR A 424 10.22 39.78 -10.37
CA THR A 424 9.92 40.25 -11.72
C THR A 424 8.67 39.55 -12.24
N ALA A 425 7.50 40.18 -12.05
CA ALA A 425 6.26 39.63 -12.56
C ALA A 425 6.29 39.38 -14.08
N ASP A 426 6.13 38.11 -14.44
CA ASP A 426 5.88 37.61 -15.79
C ASP A 426 4.56 38.14 -16.34
N ALA A 427 4.39 38.04 -17.66
CA ALA A 427 3.14 38.36 -18.32
C ALA A 427 2.49 37.09 -18.83
N TYR A 428 1.24 36.81 -18.47
CA TYR A 428 0.46 35.69 -18.99
C TYR A 428 -0.92 36.14 -19.49
N SER A 429 -1.62 35.27 -20.19
CA SER A 429 -3.07 35.38 -20.41
C SER A 429 -3.72 34.11 -19.89
N ALA A 430 -4.79 34.26 -19.11
CA ALA A 430 -5.66 33.14 -18.73
C ALA A 430 -7.02 33.35 -19.39
N TYR A 431 -7.52 32.33 -20.08
CA TYR A 431 -8.78 32.38 -20.82
C TYR A 431 -9.46 31.01 -20.83
N MET A 432 -10.74 30.96 -21.18
CA MET A 432 -11.42 29.69 -21.48
C MET A 432 -11.22 29.35 -22.97
N ASP A 433 -10.84 28.12 -23.29
CA ASP A 433 -10.73 27.64 -24.69
C ASP A 433 -11.21 26.20 -24.85
N TYR A 434 -11.45 25.79 -26.10
CA TYR A 434 -11.81 24.42 -26.45
C TYR A 434 -10.56 23.54 -26.58
N GLN A 435 -10.27 22.75 -25.54
CA GLN A 435 -9.29 21.67 -25.60
C GLN A 435 -9.94 20.36 -26.05
N ASP A 436 -9.11 19.36 -26.35
CA ASP A 436 -9.49 18.03 -26.83
C ASP A 436 -8.95 17.01 -25.82
N PHE A 437 -9.85 16.29 -25.16
CA PHE A 437 -9.57 15.24 -24.19
C PHE A 437 -10.22 13.95 -24.70
N GLU A 438 -9.44 12.92 -25.00
CA GLU A 438 -9.93 11.63 -25.54
C GLU A 438 -10.79 11.76 -26.82
N GLY A 439 -10.63 12.84 -27.60
CA GLY A 439 -11.45 13.13 -28.79
C GLY A 439 -12.72 13.94 -28.49
N THR A 440 -13.01 14.18 -27.21
CA THR A 440 -14.12 14.99 -26.71
C THR A 440 -13.64 16.41 -26.45
N SER A 441 -14.30 17.39 -27.08
CA SER A 441 -13.92 18.79 -26.93
C SER A 441 -14.62 19.45 -25.74
N ARG A 442 -13.84 19.99 -24.81
CA ARG A 442 -14.33 20.66 -23.59
C ARG A 442 -13.82 22.09 -23.48
N TYR A 443 -14.68 22.95 -22.95
CA TYR A 443 -14.43 24.39 -22.81
C TYR A 443 -13.90 24.69 -21.41
N VAL A 444 -12.59 24.57 -21.26
CA VAL A 444 -11.84 24.53 -20.00
C VAL A 444 -11.00 25.79 -19.80
N ALA A 445 -10.52 26.03 -18.59
CA ALA A 445 -9.57 27.11 -18.32
C ALA A 445 -8.16 26.77 -18.88
N VAL A 446 -7.47 27.76 -19.46
CA VAL A 446 -6.11 27.60 -19.98
C VAL A 446 -5.24 28.81 -19.67
N VAL A 447 -3.92 28.59 -19.58
CA VAL A 447 -2.91 29.63 -19.34
C VAL A 447 -1.86 29.64 -20.46
N ASP A 448 -1.66 30.81 -21.06
CA ASP A 448 -0.58 31.18 -22.00
C ASP A 448 0.46 32.00 -21.23
N ILE A 449 1.58 31.35 -20.87
CA ILE A 449 2.69 31.94 -20.11
C ILE A 449 3.62 32.66 -21.09
N GLY A 450 3.93 33.92 -20.80
CA GLY A 450 4.68 34.80 -21.69
C GLY A 450 3.84 35.57 -22.71
N ASN A 451 2.56 35.24 -22.92
CA ASN A 451 1.72 35.74 -24.01
C ASN A 451 2.33 35.46 -25.40
N ASP A 452 2.80 34.22 -25.57
CA ASP A 452 3.49 33.70 -26.75
C ASP A 452 2.48 33.19 -27.81
N GLY A 453 1.31 32.73 -27.36
CA GLY A 453 0.27 32.09 -28.18
C GLY A 453 0.29 30.57 -28.13
N THR A 454 1.12 29.98 -27.26
CA THR A 454 1.07 28.59 -26.81
C THR A 454 0.19 28.50 -25.55
N VAL A 455 -0.29 27.31 -25.19
CA VAL A 455 -0.92 27.03 -23.90
C VAL A 455 0.02 26.10 -23.14
N ASP A 456 0.37 26.49 -21.91
CA ASP A 456 1.37 25.81 -21.10
C ASP A 456 0.74 25.07 -19.91
N VAL A 457 -0.45 25.49 -19.46
CA VAL A 457 -1.24 24.82 -18.41
C VAL A 457 -2.71 24.79 -18.81
N VAL A 458 -3.37 23.67 -18.54
CA VAL A 458 -4.78 23.38 -18.85
C VAL A 458 -5.47 22.90 -17.59
N ASP A 459 -6.67 23.42 -17.31
CA ASP A 459 -7.66 22.89 -16.36
C ASP A 459 -8.03 21.46 -16.79
N GLY A 460 -7.50 20.50 -16.06
CA GLY A 460 -7.63 19.08 -16.33
C GLY A 460 -8.97 18.54 -15.85
N ASN A 461 -9.05 17.21 -15.79
CA ASN A 461 -10.26 16.52 -15.34
C ASN A 461 -10.06 15.71 -14.05
N LEU A 462 -8.81 15.52 -13.60
CA LEU A 462 -8.47 14.58 -12.52
C LEU A 462 -9.03 14.96 -11.14
N ASN A 463 -9.39 16.23 -10.97
CA ASN A 463 -10.11 16.81 -9.82
C ASN A 463 -11.51 17.35 -10.21
N GLY A 464 -11.90 17.22 -11.48
CA GLY A 464 -13.12 17.73 -12.10
C GLY A 464 -13.02 19.18 -12.60
N PHE A 465 -13.35 19.40 -13.88
CA PHE A 465 -13.22 20.71 -14.56
C PHE A 465 -13.71 21.91 -13.73
N GLY A 466 -12.88 22.94 -13.61
CA GLY A 466 -13.17 24.15 -12.85
C GLY A 466 -12.89 24.03 -11.34
N VAL A 467 -12.38 22.89 -10.87
CA VAL A 467 -11.65 22.75 -9.61
C VAL A 467 -10.18 22.82 -9.95
N PHE A 468 -9.45 23.85 -9.51
CA PHE A 468 -8.05 24.04 -9.91
C PHE A 468 -7.09 23.55 -8.82
N GLY A 469 -6.06 22.79 -9.21
CA GLY A 469 -5.07 22.25 -8.28
C GLY A 469 -3.82 21.66 -8.95
N ILE A 470 -2.98 21.04 -8.12
CA ILE A 470 -1.72 20.40 -8.53
C ILE A 470 -1.90 19.29 -9.59
N SER A 471 -3.04 18.60 -9.59
CA SER A 471 -3.35 17.54 -10.57
C SER A 471 -3.62 18.06 -11.99
N ASP A 472 -3.84 19.36 -12.17
CA ASP A 472 -3.95 20.02 -13.48
C ASP A 472 -2.59 20.42 -14.07
N ILE A 473 -1.53 20.28 -13.27
CA ILE A 473 -0.23 20.92 -13.50
C ILE A 473 0.89 19.87 -13.64
N LEU A 474 0.76 18.70 -13.01
CA LEU A 474 1.72 17.60 -13.13
C LEU A 474 1.14 16.48 -14.01
N ALA A 475 1.94 15.93 -14.93
CA ALA A 475 1.60 14.65 -15.55
C ALA A 475 1.95 13.46 -14.61
N PRO A 476 1.38 12.26 -14.83
CA PRO A 476 1.76 11.05 -14.09
C PRO A 476 3.27 10.73 -14.20
N ASN A 477 4.01 10.70 -13.08
CA ASN A 477 5.45 10.42 -13.10
C ASN A 477 5.98 9.61 -11.90
N GLU A 478 6.25 8.33 -12.15
CA GLU A 478 7.11 7.48 -11.29
C GLU A 478 8.53 7.26 -11.83
N SER A 479 8.82 7.67 -13.06
CA SER A 479 9.94 7.14 -13.88
C SER A 479 11.14 8.08 -14.00
N THR A 480 11.00 9.38 -13.74
CA THR A 480 12.11 10.35 -13.73
C THR A 480 12.07 11.26 -12.51
N ILE A 481 13.22 11.90 -12.20
CA ILE A 481 13.31 12.99 -11.22
C ILE A 481 13.51 14.37 -11.89
N LEU A 482 13.29 14.46 -13.21
CA LEU A 482 13.61 15.64 -14.01
C LEU A 482 12.39 16.49 -14.39
N ALA A 483 11.18 15.92 -14.39
CA ALA A 483 9.93 16.60 -14.74
C ALA A 483 8.81 16.19 -13.77
N ASP A 484 7.66 16.86 -13.85
CA ASP A 484 6.39 16.44 -13.23
C ASP A 484 6.45 16.20 -11.71
N ILE A 485 7.27 17.00 -11.00
CA ILE A 485 7.43 16.93 -9.55
C ILE A 485 7.25 18.32 -8.94
N ALA A 486 6.34 18.47 -7.99
CA ALA A 486 6.30 19.64 -7.11
C ALA A 486 7.20 19.40 -5.88
N VAL A 487 8.08 20.34 -5.53
CA VAL A 487 9.05 20.20 -4.43
C VAL A 487 8.96 21.37 -3.45
N GLY A 488 9.05 21.06 -2.17
CA GLY A 488 9.21 22.01 -1.06
C GLY A 488 10.51 21.74 -0.28
N SER A 489 10.72 22.47 0.80
CA SER A 489 11.89 22.31 1.67
C SER A 489 11.92 20.99 2.44
N ASP A 490 10.78 20.28 2.59
CA ASP A 490 10.68 19.05 3.41
C ASP A 490 10.33 17.79 2.65
N TYR A 491 9.59 17.90 1.55
CA TYR A 491 9.10 16.78 0.75
C TYR A 491 8.92 17.19 -0.72
N SER A 492 8.56 16.23 -1.58
CA SER A 492 8.05 16.48 -2.93
C SER A 492 6.80 15.65 -3.21
N VAL A 493 6.03 16.05 -4.22
CA VAL A 493 4.77 15.42 -4.65
C VAL A 493 4.86 15.10 -6.13
N THR A 494 4.29 13.97 -6.52
CA THR A 494 4.01 13.60 -7.91
C THR A 494 2.59 13.12 -8.06
N LEU A 495 2.01 13.35 -9.23
CA LEU A 495 0.85 12.61 -9.67
C LEU A 495 1.25 11.16 -10.03
N LYS A 496 0.41 10.19 -9.66
CA LYS A 496 0.44 8.80 -10.13
C LYS A 496 -0.34 8.64 -11.44
N ASP A 497 -0.29 7.45 -12.01
CA ASP A 497 -1.18 7.01 -13.09
C ASP A 497 -2.66 7.03 -12.67
N ASP A 498 -2.98 6.56 -11.46
CA ASP A 498 -4.33 6.58 -10.87
C ASP A 498 -4.83 7.96 -10.37
N GLY A 499 -4.25 9.06 -10.87
CA GLY A 499 -4.59 10.43 -10.50
C GLY A 499 -4.29 10.84 -9.05
N LYS A 500 -3.76 9.95 -8.21
CA LYS A 500 -3.48 10.26 -6.78
C LYS A 500 -2.14 10.95 -6.60
N LEU A 501 -2.02 11.69 -5.50
CA LEU A 501 -0.80 12.39 -5.10
C LEU A 501 0.07 11.50 -4.21
N LEU A 502 1.31 11.27 -4.64
CA LEU A 502 2.32 10.52 -3.88
C LEU A 502 3.33 11.50 -3.25
N TYR A 503 3.28 11.66 -1.93
CA TYR A 503 4.24 12.44 -1.15
C TYR A 503 5.55 11.65 -0.98
N ARG A 504 6.71 12.31 -1.10
CA ARG A 504 8.06 11.70 -1.14
C ARG A 504 9.05 12.49 -0.27
N TRP A 505 9.91 11.81 0.49
CA TRP A 505 10.96 12.45 1.31
C TRP A 505 12.31 11.69 1.29
N GLY A 506 12.50 10.76 0.36
CA GLY A 506 13.67 9.86 0.26
C GLY A 506 14.83 10.39 -0.59
N ASN A 507 15.85 9.55 -0.76
CA ASN A 507 17.07 9.83 -1.54
C ASN A 507 17.44 8.71 -2.54
N ALA A 508 16.52 7.77 -2.77
CA ALA A 508 16.59 6.76 -3.81
C ALA A 508 15.18 6.38 -4.29
N ILE A 509 15.08 5.86 -5.51
CA ILE A 509 13.88 5.21 -6.04
C ILE A 509 14.19 3.74 -6.31
N LYS A 510 13.24 2.87 -5.96
CA LYS A 510 13.25 1.46 -6.36
C LYS A 510 12.38 1.29 -7.59
N ARG A 511 12.87 0.53 -8.56
CA ARG A 511 12.10 0.08 -9.72
C ARG A 511 12.16 -1.44 -9.74
N PRO A 512 11.16 -2.14 -9.16
CA PRO A 512 11.03 -3.57 -9.38
C PRO A 512 10.79 -3.80 -10.88
N ASN A 513 11.28 -4.93 -11.39
CA ASN A 513 10.68 -5.49 -12.61
C ASN A 513 9.36 -6.17 -12.20
N ASP A 514 8.62 -6.70 -13.17
CA ASP A 514 7.49 -7.57 -12.88
C ASP A 514 7.32 -8.70 -13.91
N VAL A 515 6.99 -9.90 -13.44
CA VAL A 515 6.60 -11.01 -14.29
C VAL A 515 5.07 -11.05 -14.34
N ARG A 516 4.52 -10.74 -15.52
CA ARG A 516 3.09 -10.71 -15.80
C ARG A 516 2.63 -12.02 -16.43
N LEU A 517 1.45 -12.50 -16.03
CA LEU A 517 0.80 -13.66 -16.61
C LEU A 517 -0.64 -13.34 -16.95
N ASP A 518 -1.08 -13.80 -18.12
CA ASP A 518 -2.40 -13.56 -18.70
C ASP A 518 -3.22 -14.85 -18.67
N ALA A 519 -4.02 -15.03 -17.61
CA ALA A 519 -4.75 -16.27 -17.34
C ALA A 519 -6.22 -16.17 -17.76
N LYS A 520 -6.69 -17.13 -18.57
CA LYS A 520 -8.00 -17.05 -19.25
C LYS A 520 -8.93 -18.18 -18.81
N MET A 521 -10.14 -17.85 -18.36
CA MET A 521 -11.14 -18.82 -17.90
C MET A 521 -12.45 -18.72 -18.70
N ASP A 522 -12.99 -19.86 -19.13
CA ASP A 522 -14.28 -19.91 -19.82
C ASP A 522 -15.38 -19.20 -18.99
N LEU A 523 -16.19 -18.36 -19.65
CA LEU A 523 -17.42 -17.76 -19.11
C LEU A 523 -18.68 -18.54 -19.52
N PRO A 524 -19.84 -18.30 -18.87
CA PRO A 524 -21.08 -19.02 -19.21
C PRO A 524 -21.50 -18.82 -20.67
N ASP A 525 -21.54 -19.90 -21.46
CA ASP A 525 -21.99 -19.96 -22.88
C ASP A 525 -23.18 -19.04 -23.20
N LYS A 526 -24.17 -18.96 -22.29
CA LYS A 526 -25.43 -18.23 -22.50
C LYS A 526 -25.31 -16.70 -22.37
N TRP A 527 -24.24 -16.17 -21.77
CA TRP A 527 -23.96 -14.72 -21.77
C TRP A 527 -23.63 -14.24 -23.20
N LYS A 528 -23.02 -15.11 -24.01
CA LYS A 528 -22.58 -14.87 -25.39
C LYS A 528 -23.68 -15.08 -26.44
N ILE A 529 -24.96 -15.04 -26.05
CA ILE A 529 -26.10 -15.39 -26.92
C ILE A 529 -27.14 -14.26 -26.94
N ASP A 530 -27.23 -13.58 -28.08
CA ASP A 530 -28.46 -12.93 -28.55
C ASP A 530 -29.55 -14.03 -28.69
N SER A 531 -30.57 -13.97 -27.82
CA SER A 531 -31.53 -15.05 -27.63
C SER A 531 -32.90 -14.82 -28.30
N ASP A 532 -33.25 -13.57 -28.59
CA ASP A 532 -34.50 -13.19 -29.26
C ASP A 532 -34.29 -12.67 -30.71
N GLY A 533 -33.06 -12.30 -31.07
CA GLY A 533 -32.63 -11.89 -32.40
C GLY A 533 -32.66 -10.39 -32.63
N ASP A 534 -32.58 -9.56 -31.59
CA ASP A 534 -32.62 -8.10 -31.70
C ASP A 534 -31.24 -7.44 -31.90
N GLY A 535 -30.15 -8.17 -31.64
CA GLY A 535 -28.77 -7.72 -31.77
C GLY A 535 -28.02 -7.48 -30.46
N LEU A 536 -28.70 -7.56 -29.31
CA LEU A 536 -28.10 -7.36 -27.97
C LEU A 536 -27.89 -8.69 -27.24
N LEU A 537 -27.02 -8.68 -26.23
CA LEU A 537 -26.83 -9.82 -25.34
C LEU A 537 -27.85 -9.80 -24.20
N GLN A 538 -28.23 -10.97 -23.70
CA GLN A 538 -29.02 -11.06 -22.48
C GLN A 538 -28.10 -10.78 -21.27
N LEU A 539 -28.37 -9.68 -20.56
CA LEU A 539 -27.67 -9.35 -19.33
C LEU A 539 -28.02 -10.32 -18.20
N TYR A 540 -27.00 -10.66 -17.41
CA TYR A 540 -27.12 -11.40 -16.17
C TYR A 540 -26.51 -10.59 -15.03
N GLN A 541 -27.17 -10.59 -13.87
CA GLN A 541 -26.66 -9.99 -12.64
C GLN A 541 -25.92 -11.08 -11.85
N ILE A 542 -24.67 -10.82 -11.51
CA ILE A 542 -23.87 -11.70 -10.68
C ILE A 542 -24.31 -11.45 -9.24
N THR A 543 -24.75 -12.51 -8.56
CA THR A 543 -25.22 -12.44 -7.16
C THR A 543 -24.17 -12.92 -6.17
N ALA A 544 -23.20 -13.72 -6.63
CA ALA A 544 -21.94 -13.97 -5.96
C ALA A 544 -20.89 -14.46 -6.97
N ALA A 545 -19.65 -13.99 -6.83
CA ALA A 545 -18.53 -14.48 -7.62
C ALA A 545 -17.24 -14.54 -6.80
N GLU A 546 -16.56 -15.68 -6.84
CA GLU A 546 -15.34 -15.95 -6.10
C GLU A 546 -14.22 -16.40 -7.06
N LEU A 547 -13.05 -15.78 -6.96
CA LEU A 547 -11.82 -16.24 -7.61
C LEU A 547 -10.92 -16.92 -6.59
N VAL A 548 -10.78 -18.23 -6.73
CA VAL A 548 -9.93 -19.09 -5.91
C VAL A 548 -8.57 -19.23 -6.60
N VAL A 549 -7.48 -19.00 -5.89
CA VAL A 549 -6.11 -19.11 -6.43
C VAL A 549 -5.25 -19.95 -5.49
N ASN A 550 -4.73 -21.06 -5.99
CA ASN A 550 -3.85 -21.96 -5.26
C ASN A 550 -2.38 -21.60 -5.57
N HIS A 551 -1.63 -21.21 -4.54
CA HIS A 551 -0.24 -20.74 -4.68
C HIS A 551 0.58 -21.03 -3.41
N THR A 552 1.84 -20.60 -3.37
CA THR A 552 2.59 -20.49 -2.10
C THR A 552 2.55 -19.08 -1.54
N VAL A 553 2.49 -18.93 -0.20
CA VAL A 553 2.63 -17.64 0.50
C VAL A 553 3.82 -16.86 -0.04
N THR A 554 3.58 -15.70 -0.63
CA THR A 554 4.64 -14.83 -1.17
C THR A 554 5.34 -14.05 -0.04
N ASN A 555 6.46 -13.40 -0.36
CA ASN A 555 7.11 -12.43 0.50
C ASN A 555 7.02 -10.98 0.03
N ASN A 556 6.36 -10.73 -1.10
CA ASN A 556 6.08 -9.38 -1.55
C ASN A 556 4.58 -9.05 -1.36
N PRO A 557 4.22 -8.05 -0.53
CA PRO A 557 2.83 -7.59 -0.41
C PRO A 557 2.29 -6.83 -1.63
N ASN A 558 3.12 -6.63 -2.66
CA ASN A 558 2.75 -5.97 -3.92
C ASN A 558 2.59 -6.95 -5.10
N ASP A 559 2.50 -8.26 -4.85
CA ASP A 559 2.11 -9.21 -5.89
C ASP A 559 0.59 -9.13 -6.11
N GLN A 560 0.16 -8.68 -7.28
CA GLN A 560 -1.23 -8.28 -7.59
C GLN A 560 -1.98 -9.34 -8.41
N ILE A 561 -3.30 -9.33 -8.28
CA ILE A 561 -4.25 -10.08 -9.11
C ILE A 561 -5.21 -9.03 -9.71
N ARG A 562 -5.36 -8.98 -11.04
CA ARG A 562 -6.26 -8.04 -11.73
C ARG A 562 -7.24 -8.78 -12.65
N PRO A 563 -8.43 -9.14 -12.15
CA PRO A 563 -9.59 -9.51 -12.97
C PRO A 563 -9.91 -8.40 -13.97
N GLU A 564 -10.05 -8.75 -15.25
CA GLU A 564 -10.28 -7.83 -16.38
C GLU A 564 -9.30 -6.63 -16.42
N ASP A 565 -8.07 -6.84 -15.93
CA ASP A 565 -7.02 -5.82 -15.67
C ASP A 565 -7.44 -4.65 -14.74
N PHE A 566 -8.59 -4.72 -14.08
CA PHE A 566 -9.04 -3.68 -13.15
C PHE A 566 -8.09 -3.51 -11.95
N GLU A 567 -7.69 -2.26 -11.69
CA GLU A 567 -7.08 -1.83 -10.43
C GLU A 567 -8.12 -1.91 -9.31
N ASN A 568 -8.03 -2.89 -8.41
CA ASN A 568 -8.86 -2.90 -7.21
C ASN A 568 -8.09 -2.49 -5.95
N GLU A 569 -8.06 -1.18 -5.70
CA GLU A 569 -7.60 -0.61 -4.42
C GLU A 569 -8.72 -0.51 -3.37
N ALA A 570 -9.98 -0.60 -3.81
CA ALA A 570 -11.20 -0.49 -3.00
C ALA A 570 -11.49 -1.74 -2.15
N ALA A 571 -11.12 -2.93 -2.66
CA ALA A 571 -10.93 -4.11 -1.85
C ALA A 571 -9.78 -3.82 -0.88
N ILE A 572 -10.09 -3.86 0.42
CA ILE A 572 -9.23 -3.34 1.50
C ILE A 572 -8.80 -4.41 2.51
N GLY A 573 -9.52 -5.53 2.60
CA GLY A 573 -9.42 -6.51 3.69
C GLY A 573 -9.76 -5.91 5.06
N ILE A 574 -9.54 -6.70 6.11
CA ILE A 574 -9.90 -6.32 7.49
C ILE A 574 -9.26 -4.97 7.87
N LEU A 575 -10.13 -3.98 8.12
CA LEU A 575 -9.79 -2.65 8.62
C LEU A 575 -9.48 -2.68 10.14
N PRO A 576 -8.88 -1.60 10.69
CA PRO A 576 -8.70 -1.47 12.14
C PRO A 576 -10.00 -1.49 12.94
N ASP A 577 -10.09 -2.27 14.02
CA ASP A 577 -11.23 -2.19 14.95
C ASP A 577 -11.31 -0.79 15.59
N TYR A 578 -12.45 -0.13 15.38
CA TYR A 578 -12.77 1.15 16.00
C TYR A 578 -14.16 1.14 16.66
N VAL A 579 -14.41 2.13 17.52
CA VAL A 579 -15.75 2.52 17.93
C VAL A 579 -15.91 4.02 17.73
N GLU A 580 -17.06 4.43 17.21
CA GLU A 580 -17.42 5.85 17.07
C GLU A 580 -17.87 6.43 18.40
N VAL A 581 -17.23 7.52 18.82
CA VAL A 581 -17.50 8.19 20.09
C VAL A 581 -17.65 9.70 19.90
N ARG A 582 -18.41 10.32 20.79
CA ARG A 582 -18.35 11.78 20.95
C ARG A 582 -17.10 12.12 21.74
N ASP A 583 -16.34 13.11 21.31
CA ASP A 583 -15.19 13.58 22.09
C ASP A 583 -15.68 14.05 23.49
N PRO A 584 -15.12 13.51 24.60
CA PRO A 584 -15.43 13.99 25.94
C PRO A 584 -15.07 15.46 26.20
N PHE A 585 -14.28 16.10 25.33
CA PHE A 585 -13.86 17.49 25.43
C PHE A 585 -14.64 18.43 24.50
N ASP A 586 -14.95 18.02 23.27
CA ASP A 586 -15.92 18.65 22.37
C ASP A 586 -17.08 17.70 21.94
N PRO A 587 -18.24 17.72 22.62
CA PRO A 587 -19.34 16.79 22.36
C PRO A 587 -20.03 16.90 20.99
N ASP A 588 -19.74 17.97 20.23
CA ASP A 588 -20.21 18.15 18.85
C ASP A 588 -19.25 17.48 17.83
N ASN A 589 -18.00 17.15 18.22
CA ASN A 589 -17.03 16.39 17.42
C ASN A 589 -17.22 14.87 17.53
N VAL A 590 -16.77 14.13 16.51
CA VAL A 590 -16.77 12.67 16.42
C VAL A 590 -15.34 12.15 16.29
N LEU A 591 -15.02 11.12 17.07
CA LEU A 591 -13.76 10.39 17.00
C LEU A 591 -14.02 8.91 16.66
N TRP A 592 -13.19 8.32 15.81
CA TRP A 592 -13.05 6.86 15.74
C TRP A 592 -11.86 6.48 16.62
N VAL A 593 -12.09 5.63 17.63
CA VAL A 593 -11.07 5.31 18.62
C VAL A 593 -10.83 3.81 18.71
N SER A 594 -9.55 3.42 18.85
CA SER A 594 -9.20 2.01 19.04
C SER A 594 -9.58 1.54 20.44
N THR A 595 -10.13 0.33 20.52
CA THR A 595 -10.52 -0.32 21.77
C THR A 595 -9.42 -1.24 22.32
N LYS A 596 -8.35 -1.51 21.56
CA LYS A 596 -7.31 -2.50 21.87
C LYS A 596 -5.95 -1.86 22.21
N ASP A 597 -5.13 -2.59 22.96
CA ASP A 597 -3.70 -2.28 23.17
C ASP A 597 -2.87 -3.05 22.13
N VAL A 598 -2.34 -2.36 21.11
CA VAL A 598 -1.68 -2.95 19.93
C VAL A 598 -0.39 -2.18 19.57
N TYR A 599 0.26 -2.53 18.46
CA TYR A 599 1.45 -1.84 17.96
C TYR A 599 1.28 -1.38 16.52
N ALA A 600 1.92 -0.26 16.17
CA ALA A 600 2.13 0.18 14.81
C ALA A 600 3.33 -0.53 14.16
N GLY A 601 3.42 -0.50 12.83
CA GLY A 601 4.52 -1.11 12.08
C GLY A 601 5.92 -0.53 12.39
N ASP A 602 6.01 0.73 12.81
CA ASP A 602 7.27 1.34 13.29
C ASP A 602 7.68 0.90 14.71
N GLY A 603 6.82 0.14 15.41
CA GLY A 603 7.01 -0.30 16.79
C GLY A 603 6.45 0.65 17.86
N THR A 604 5.76 1.71 17.46
CA THR A 604 4.98 2.56 18.39
C THR A 604 3.88 1.73 19.06
N PHE A 605 3.74 1.86 20.38
CA PHE A 605 2.64 1.23 21.13
C PHE A 605 1.38 2.07 21.01
N LEU A 606 0.36 1.53 20.35
CA LEU A 606 -0.95 2.13 20.16
C LEU A 606 -1.87 1.63 21.28
N GLN A 607 -2.00 2.43 22.34
CA GLN A 607 -2.81 2.08 23.50
C GLN A 607 -4.31 2.28 23.21
N SER A 608 -5.18 1.49 23.84
CA SER A 608 -6.63 1.69 23.82
C SER A 608 -7.02 3.06 24.37
N TYR A 609 -7.97 3.71 23.71
CA TYR A 609 -8.59 4.96 24.18
C TYR A 609 -9.55 4.71 25.36
N LEU A 610 -10.03 3.47 25.51
CA LEU A 610 -10.95 3.06 26.57
C LEU A 610 -10.20 2.39 27.74
N SER A 611 -10.72 2.55 28.95
CA SER A 611 -10.21 1.89 30.15
C SER A 611 -11.30 1.15 30.92
N ASP A 612 -11.02 -0.11 31.24
CA ASP A 612 -11.75 -0.91 32.24
C ASP A 612 -11.69 -0.30 33.65
N THR A 613 -10.71 0.57 33.92
CA THR A 613 -10.54 1.21 35.22
C THR A 613 -11.29 2.53 35.26
N PRO A 614 -12.23 2.75 36.20
CA PRO A 614 -12.98 4.00 36.29
C PRO A 614 -12.09 5.24 36.50
N THR A 615 -11.96 6.06 35.46
CA THR A 615 -11.33 7.38 35.51
C THR A 615 -12.37 8.48 35.84
N SER A 616 -12.01 9.75 35.71
CA SER A 616 -12.93 10.87 35.92
C SER A 616 -13.94 11.08 34.80
N THR A 617 -13.69 10.51 33.63
CA THR A 617 -14.37 10.85 32.37
C THR A 617 -14.96 9.59 31.75
N VAL A 618 -16.24 9.66 31.37
CA VAL A 618 -16.99 8.56 30.75
C VAL A 618 -17.07 8.84 29.25
N VAL A 619 -16.78 7.84 28.43
CA VAL A 619 -16.87 7.92 26.97
C VAL A 619 -18.23 7.38 26.52
N PHE A 620 -18.84 8.03 25.55
CA PHE A 620 -20.16 7.72 25.04
C PHE A 620 -20.13 7.44 23.53
N ASP A 621 -20.92 6.46 23.09
CA ASP A 621 -21.21 6.27 21.67
C ASP A 621 -22.03 7.45 21.09
N LEU A 622 -22.19 7.50 19.77
CA LEU A 622 -22.96 8.56 19.11
C LEU A 622 -24.42 8.63 19.57
N GLY A 623 -25.00 7.50 20.02
CA GLY A 623 -26.34 7.37 20.59
C GLY A 623 -26.46 7.82 22.07
N GLY A 624 -25.35 8.13 22.73
CA GLY A 624 -25.30 8.60 24.12
C GLY A 624 -25.29 7.49 25.18
N ASN A 625 -24.97 6.24 24.83
CA ASN A 625 -24.75 5.18 25.81
C ASN A 625 -23.29 5.21 26.31
N PRO A 626 -23.04 5.03 27.62
CA PRO A 626 -21.68 4.99 28.16
C PRO A 626 -21.03 3.64 27.84
N ILE A 627 -19.99 3.65 26.98
CA ILE A 627 -19.29 2.45 26.54
C ILE A 627 -18.07 2.10 27.41
N GLY A 628 -17.48 3.10 28.08
CA GLY A 628 -16.29 2.92 28.89
C GLY A 628 -15.85 4.19 29.62
N TYR A 629 -14.65 4.15 30.19
CA TYR A 629 -13.98 5.33 30.73
C TYR A 629 -12.87 5.76 29.79
N LEU A 630 -12.62 7.06 29.70
CA LEU A 630 -11.48 7.59 28.95
C LEU A 630 -10.20 7.09 29.64
N ASN A 631 -9.27 6.52 28.87
CA ASN A 631 -7.96 6.18 29.36
C ASN A 631 -7.15 7.48 29.60
N THR A 632 -6.46 7.58 30.75
CA THR A 632 -5.81 8.83 31.16
C THR A 632 -4.41 8.63 31.73
N GLY A 633 -3.49 9.50 31.34
CA GLY A 633 -2.12 9.52 31.81
C GLY A 633 -1.95 10.03 33.26
N PRO A 634 -0.70 10.06 33.78
CA PRO A 634 -0.43 10.31 35.20
C PRO A 634 -0.84 11.68 35.74
N ALA A 635 -1.14 12.66 34.89
CA ALA A 635 -1.66 13.98 35.28
C ALA A 635 -3.18 14.17 35.00
N GLY A 636 -3.85 13.18 34.38
CA GLY A 636 -5.26 13.22 33.99
C GLY A 636 -5.51 13.67 32.55
N GLU A 637 -4.46 13.78 31.74
CA GLU A 637 -4.48 13.96 30.30
C GLU A 637 -5.13 12.75 29.59
N PRO A 638 -5.88 12.92 28.49
CA PRO A 638 -6.29 11.80 27.64
C PRO A 638 -5.08 11.07 27.09
N ILE A 639 -5.14 9.74 27.04
CA ILE A 639 -4.18 8.89 26.33
C ILE A 639 -4.92 7.77 25.58
N GLY A 640 -4.29 7.23 24.54
CA GLY A 640 -4.84 6.17 23.71
C GLY A 640 -5.12 6.65 22.28
N THR A 641 -5.48 5.69 21.43
CA THR A 641 -5.34 5.84 19.98
C THR A 641 -6.64 6.34 19.34
N VAL A 642 -6.58 7.57 18.83
CA VAL A 642 -7.57 8.13 17.90
C VAL A 642 -7.14 7.77 16.48
N LEU A 643 -8.01 7.08 15.75
CA LEU A 643 -7.80 6.62 14.37
C LEU A 643 -8.35 7.63 13.35
N ARG A 644 -9.42 8.33 13.73
CA ARG A 644 -10.06 9.40 12.94
C ARG A 644 -10.59 10.48 13.89
N ASP A 645 -10.42 11.74 13.54
CA ASP A 645 -10.91 12.92 14.28
C ASP A 645 -11.52 13.90 13.28
N PHE A 646 -12.84 14.08 13.34
CA PHE A 646 -13.57 14.90 12.37
C PHE A 646 -13.21 16.39 12.46
N SER A 647 -12.65 16.85 13.57
CA SER A 647 -12.18 18.25 13.71
C SER A 647 -10.96 18.58 12.84
N LEU A 648 -10.22 17.56 12.37
CA LEU A 648 -9.08 17.76 11.47
C LEU A 648 -9.51 18.15 10.04
N ILE A 649 -10.74 17.82 9.64
CA ILE A 649 -11.31 18.16 8.33
C ILE A 649 -11.45 19.68 8.21
N ASP A 650 -12.15 20.30 9.17
CA ASP A 650 -12.30 21.76 9.30
C ASP A 650 -10.96 22.48 9.53
N ALA A 651 -9.94 21.78 10.07
CA ALA A 651 -8.61 22.35 10.34
C ALA A 651 -7.67 22.33 9.13
N ALA A 652 -7.87 21.38 8.19
CA ALA A 652 -7.13 21.32 6.93
C ALA A 652 -7.71 22.26 5.85
N ASP A 653 -8.97 22.68 5.97
CA ASP A 653 -9.59 23.67 5.07
C ASP A 653 -8.87 25.04 5.14
N GLY A 654 -8.72 25.68 3.98
CA GLY A 654 -8.02 26.96 3.86
C GLY A 654 -6.50 26.92 4.12
N SER A 655 -5.90 25.75 4.37
CA SER A 655 -4.44 25.54 4.41
C SER A 655 -3.76 25.85 3.05
N THR A 656 -2.42 25.83 2.99
CA THR A 656 -1.73 25.97 1.70
C THR A 656 -2.06 24.80 0.77
N LEU A 657 -2.15 23.56 1.28
CA LEU A 657 -2.57 22.38 0.51
C LEU A 657 -3.97 22.56 -0.09
N SER A 658 -4.93 23.04 0.71
CA SER A 658 -6.28 23.39 0.26
C SER A 658 -6.25 24.40 -0.89
N GLN A 659 -5.39 25.43 -0.79
CA GLN A 659 -5.21 26.47 -1.81
C GLN A 659 -4.49 25.99 -3.10
N ILE A 660 -3.93 24.78 -3.12
CA ILE A 660 -3.30 24.17 -4.30
C ILE A 660 -3.93 22.85 -4.73
N GLY A 661 -5.12 22.50 -4.20
CA GLY A 661 -5.79 21.24 -4.50
C GLY A 661 -5.05 19.98 -4.05
N ALA A 662 -4.12 20.09 -3.09
CA ALA A 662 -3.26 19.00 -2.62
C ALA A 662 -3.71 18.40 -1.27
N LEU A 663 -5.03 18.35 -1.01
CA LEU A 663 -5.57 17.63 0.14
C LEU A 663 -5.78 16.16 -0.22
N SER A 664 -5.01 15.26 0.40
CA SER A 664 -5.23 13.82 0.28
C SER A 664 -6.43 13.33 1.10
N SER A 665 -6.95 12.15 0.76
CA SER A 665 -8.18 11.58 1.34
C SER A 665 -8.13 11.31 2.84
N ASP A 666 -6.93 11.23 3.42
CA ASP A 666 -6.75 11.16 4.86
C ASP A 666 -7.03 12.49 5.55
N LEU A 667 -6.69 13.63 4.93
CA LEU A 667 -6.99 14.97 5.44
C LEU A 667 -8.49 15.29 5.30
N THR A 668 -9.08 15.07 4.13
CA THR A 668 -10.52 15.31 3.90
C THR A 668 -11.40 14.34 4.68
N GLY A 669 -10.90 13.13 4.97
CA GLY A 669 -11.55 12.18 5.86
C GLY A 669 -11.32 12.45 7.35
N GLY A 670 -10.29 13.21 7.73
CA GLY A 670 -9.90 13.41 9.14
C GLY A 670 -9.22 12.18 9.77
N PHE A 671 -8.60 11.31 8.97
CA PHE A 671 -7.87 10.14 9.45
C PHE A 671 -6.50 10.52 10.03
N THR A 672 -6.03 9.75 11.02
CA THR A 672 -4.70 9.92 11.61
C THR A 672 -3.73 8.86 11.08
N LYS A 673 -2.42 9.09 11.22
CA LYS A 673 -1.38 8.08 10.96
C LYS A 673 -1.69 6.71 11.60
N ALA A 674 -2.36 6.67 12.75
CA ALA A 674 -2.63 5.43 13.46
C ALA A 674 -3.57 4.48 12.68
N TRP A 675 -4.49 5.01 11.87
CA TRP A 675 -5.36 4.23 10.99
C TRP A 675 -4.56 3.43 9.96
N TYR A 676 -3.62 4.09 9.29
CA TYR A 676 -2.79 3.48 8.25
C TYR A 676 -1.70 2.56 8.81
N THR A 677 -1.11 2.93 9.96
CA THR A 677 0.12 2.31 10.47
C THR A 677 -0.07 1.27 11.58
N THR A 678 -1.27 1.11 12.15
CA THR A 678 -1.59 0.03 13.10
C THR A 678 -1.40 -1.36 12.48
N MET A 679 -0.92 -2.32 13.27
CA MET A 679 -0.92 -3.75 12.88
C MET A 679 -2.25 -4.45 13.19
N ASP A 680 -3.21 -3.78 13.81
CA ASP A 680 -4.55 -4.33 14.10
C ASP A 680 -5.46 -4.35 12.86
N ARG A 681 -4.90 -4.72 11.70
CA ARG A 681 -5.56 -4.78 10.38
C ARG A 681 -5.06 -6.00 9.63
N GLU A 682 -5.84 -6.50 8.68
CA GLU A 682 -5.46 -7.65 7.86
C GLU A 682 -5.95 -7.53 6.41
N PRO A 683 -5.22 -6.79 5.56
CA PRO A 683 -5.63 -6.56 4.18
C PRO A 683 -5.69 -7.83 3.32
N PHE A 684 -5.10 -8.94 3.75
CA PHE A 684 -5.06 -10.21 3.00
C PHE A 684 -6.03 -11.27 3.57
N GLN A 685 -6.99 -10.84 4.39
CA GLN A 685 -8.03 -11.68 4.94
C GLN A 685 -9.41 -11.04 4.68
N ALA A 686 -10.39 -11.89 4.37
CA ALA A 686 -11.80 -11.51 4.38
C ALA A 686 -12.32 -11.33 5.81
N ASP A 687 -13.30 -10.44 5.97
CA ASP A 687 -14.26 -10.49 7.08
C ASP A 687 -15.61 -11.03 6.60
N LEU A 688 -16.27 -11.80 7.45
CA LEU A 688 -17.48 -12.57 7.11
C LEU A 688 -18.56 -12.32 8.16
N THR A 689 -19.82 -12.51 7.77
CA THR A 689 -20.96 -12.34 8.69
C THR A 689 -20.82 -13.17 9.97
N ASP A 690 -21.49 -12.74 11.04
CA ASP A 690 -21.56 -13.42 12.36
C ASP A 690 -22.06 -14.89 12.28
N ASP A 691 -22.62 -15.32 11.14
CA ASP A 691 -22.99 -16.72 10.83
C ASP A 691 -22.16 -17.40 9.72
N GLY A 692 -21.22 -16.67 9.10
CA GLY A 692 -20.27 -17.16 8.09
C GLY A 692 -20.91 -17.53 6.76
N SER A 693 -21.93 -16.77 6.33
CA SER A 693 -22.70 -17.05 5.11
C SER A 693 -22.47 -16.06 3.97
N GLU A 694 -22.09 -14.82 4.27
CA GLU A 694 -21.84 -13.73 3.31
C GLU A 694 -20.55 -12.97 3.70
N TYR A 695 -19.96 -12.23 2.76
CA TYR A 695 -18.82 -11.34 3.04
C TYR A 695 -19.31 -10.06 3.72
N GLU A 696 -18.63 -9.62 4.79
CA GLU A 696 -18.77 -8.24 5.29
C GLU A 696 -17.68 -7.33 4.68
N ILE A 697 -16.46 -7.85 4.48
CA ILE A 697 -15.37 -7.17 3.75
C ILE A 697 -14.56 -8.22 2.96
N GLY A 698 -14.32 -8.01 1.66
CA GLY A 698 -13.45 -8.90 0.88
C GLY A 698 -11.94 -8.66 1.14
N PRO A 699 -11.08 -9.66 0.87
CA PRO A 699 -9.63 -9.47 0.94
C PRO A 699 -9.12 -8.68 -0.27
N ARG A 700 -8.03 -7.92 -0.10
CA ARG A 700 -7.34 -7.26 -1.22
C ARG A 700 -7.03 -8.24 -2.34
N TRP A 701 -7.22 -7.81 -3.58
CA TRP A 701 -6.94 -8.60 -4.79
C TRP A 701 -5.42 -8.75 -5.05
N ARG A 702 -4.77 -9.53 -4.19
CA ARG A 702 -3.32 -9.76 -4.12
C ARG A 702 -3.04 -11.18 -3.65
N LEU A 703 -1.87 -11.73 -3.99
CA LEU A 703 -1.44 -13.03 -3.48
C LEU A 703 -1.04 -12.91 -2.00
N GLN A 704 -1.57 -13.79 -1.14
CA GLN A 704 -1.36 -13.77 0.32
C GLN A 704 0.16 -13.73 0.70
N PRO A 705 0.65 -12.66 1.37
CA PRO A 705 2.06 -12.46 1.72
C PRO A 705 2.35 -12.65 3.21
N ASP A 706 3.63 -12.76 3.60
CA ASP A 706 4.01 -12.74 5.03
C ASP A 706 4.05 -11.34 5.68
N LYS A 707 3.79 -10.25 4.95
CA LYS A 707 4.01 -8.86 5.42
C LYS A 707 2.92 -7.88 5.04
N TYR A 708 2.82 -6.78 5.78
CA TYR A 708 2.19 -5.53 5.35
C TYR A 708 3.05 -4.80 4.30
N GLY A 709 2.42 -3.99 3.43
CA GLY A 709 3.12 -3.32 2.31
C GLY A 709 2.74 -1.88 1.96
N GLN A 710 1.75 -1.28 2.64
CA GLN A 710 1.15 -0.01 2.20
C GLN A 710 2.04 1.20 2.56
N ASP A 711 2.00 1.71 3.80
CA ASP A 711 2.50 3.06 4.11
C ASP A 711 3.86 3.13 4.83
N LEU A 712 4.29 2.03 5.43
CA LEU A 712 5.54 1.93 6.20
C LEU A 712 6.39 0.73 5.72
N PRO A 713 7.70 0.69 6.02
CA PRO A 713 8.58 -0.42 5.64
C PRO A 713 8.00 -1.78 6.06
N SER A 714 7.94 -2.72 5.11
CA SER A 714 7.16 -3.96 5.23
C SER A 714 7.48 -4.80 6.48
N VAL A 715 6.48 -4.93 7.36
CA VAL A 715 6.55 -5.68 8.62
C VAL A 715 5.87 -7.03 8.48
N THR A 716 6.48 -8.09 8.99
CA THR A 716 5.88 -9.44 9.03
C THR A 716 4.60 -9.43 9.88
N ILE A 717 3.52 -10.03 9.35
CA ILE A 717 2.22 -10.08 10.01
C ILE A 717 2.33 -11.00 11.24
N PRO A 718 2.05 -10.52 12.47
CA PRO A 718 2.13 -11.33 13.68
C PRO A 718 0.87 -12.20 13.87
N GLN A 719 1.01 -13.34 14.55
CA GLN A 719 -0.12 -14.13 15.05
C GLN A 719 -0.93 -13.41 16.15
N ASP A 720 -0.34 -12.39 16.79
CA ASP A 720 -0.94 -11.61 17.89
C ASP A 720 -0.32 -10.21 17.90
N VAL A 721 -1.10 -9.24 17.43
CA VAL A 721 -0.76 -7.82 17.22
C VAL A 721 -0.50 -7.04 18.52
N SER A 722 -0.79 -7.62 19.68
CA SER A 722 -0.48 -7.03 20.99
C SER A 722 0.97 -7.27 21.43
N ASN A 723 1.76 -8.03 20.65
CA ASN A 723 3.19 -8.22 20.91
C ASN A 723 4.05 -7.15 20.21
N PRO A 724 5.10 -6.63 20.87
CA PRO A 724 6.00 -5.66 20.26
C PRO A 724 6.81 -6.29 19.11
N PRO A 725 7.00 -5.58 17.98
CA PRO A 725 7.90 -6.02 16.92
C PRO A 725 9.39 -5.95 17.36
N PRO A 726 10.31 -6.62 16.63
CA PRO A 726 10.07 -7.45 15.46
C PRO A 726 9.50 -8.83 15.79
N VAL A 727 8.62 -9.34 14.93
CA VAL A 727 8.08 -10.70 15.00
C VAL A 727 9.23 -11.71 15.01
N THR A 728 9.23 -12.65 15.98
CA THR A 728 10.28 -13.67 16.08
C THR A 728 9.81 -15.01 15.49
N ASN A 729 10.75 -15.82 14.98
CA ASN A 729 10.41 -17.04 14.25
C ASN A 729 9.53 -18.01 15.07
N GLY A 730 8.41 -18.42 14.47
CA GLY A 730 7.30 -19.12 15.10
C GLY A 730 6.14 -18.22 15.53
N GLN A 731 6.24 -16.90 15.40
CA GLN A 731 5.18 -15.91 15.69
C GLN A 731 4.63 -15.22 14.43
N GLU A 732 5.23 -15.44 13.26
CA GLU A 732 4.69 -15.08 11.95
C GLU A 732 3.33 -15.76 11.71
N LYS A 733 2.35 -15.01 11.20
CA LYS A 733 1.02 -15.54 10.84
C LYS A 733 1.11 -16.51 9.65
N TYR A 734 1.91 -16.13 8.64
CA TYR A 734 2.15 -16.90 7.42
C TYR A 734 3.62 -17.29 7.28
N GLU A 735 3.90 -18.48 6.72
CA GLU A 735 5.26 -18.99 6.50
C GLU A 735 5.57 -18.96 4.99
N VAL A 736 6.44 -18.05 4.56
CA VAL A 736 6.81 -17.86 3.13
C VAL A 736 7.19 -19.18 2.46
N GLY A 737 6.57 -19.47 1.32
CA GLY A 737 6.79 -20.71 0.58
C GLY A 737 6.02 -21.93 1.11
N ALA A 738 5.12 -21.76 2.08
CA ALA A 738 4.08 -22.75 2.39
C ALA A 738 2.92 -22.63 1.39
N ASP A 739 2.27 -23.75 1.08
CA ASP A 739 1.08 -23.79 0.21
C ASP A 739 -0.11 -23.08 0.90
N THR A 740 -0.86 -22.28 0.14
CA THR A 740 -2.04 -21.53 0.60
C THR A 740 -3.06 -21.34 -0.54
N THR A 741 -4.25 -20.85 -0.19
CA THR A 741 -5.33 -20.56 -1.14
C THR A 741 -5.85 -19.15 -0.89
N THR A 742 -5.66 -18.23 -1.84
CA THR A 742 -6.33 -16.91 -1.82
C THR A 742 -7.75 -17.08 -2.38
N VAL A 743 -8.76 -16.49 -1.74
CA VAL A 743 -10.14 -16.47 -2.23
C VAL A 743 -10.62 -15.02 -2.28
N LEU A 744 -10.77 -14.46 -3.48
CA LEU A 744 -11.24 -13.09 -3.68
C LEU A 744 -12.75 -13.07 -3.89
N ASN A 745 -13.46 -12.16 -3.22
CA ASN A 745 -14.79 -11.74 -3.64
C ASN A 745 -14.64 -10.78 -4.83
N LEU A 746 -15.19 -11.14 -5.99
CA LEU A 746 -15.10 -10.33 -7.21
C LEU A 746 -16.13 -9.17 -7.25
N LEU A 747 -17.07 -9.14 -6.29
CA LEU A 747 -18.02 -8.04 -6.10
C LEU A 747 -17.58 -7.04 -5.01
N ASP A 748 -16.40 -7.22 -4.40
CA ASP A 748 -15.84 -6.35 -3.36
C ASP A 748 -15.25 -5.07 -3.98
N TRP A 749 -15.93 -3.93 -3.82
CA TRP A 749 -15.66 -2.68 -4.53
C TRP A 749 -16.28 -1.47 -3.79
N SER A 750 -15.83 -0.24 -4.09
CA SER A 750 -16.43 1.01 -3.56
C SER A 750 -17.50 1.50 -4.53
N GLY A 751 -18.73 1.72 -4.05
CA GLY A 751 -19.88 1.87 -4.95
C GLY A 751 -20.24 0.55 -5.63
N THR A 752 -20.46 0.56 -6.96
CA THR A 752 -20.90 -0.64 -7.70
C THR A 752 -19.78 -1.27 -8.53
N SER A 753 -19.35 -2.49 -8.15
CA SER A 753 -18.35 -3.28 -8.88
C SER A 753 -18.66 -3.40 -10.38
N PRO A 754 -17.70 -3.15 -11.30
CA PRO A 754 -17.82 -3.46 -12.74
C PRO A 754 -18.31 -4.87 -13.05
N LEU A 755 -17.99 -5.83 -12.17
CA LEU A 755 -18.36 -7.25 -12.30
C LEU A 755 -19.80 -7.56 -11.83
N THR A 756 -20.60 -6.56 -11.46
CA THR A 756 -22.03 -6.72 -11.03
C THR A 756 -22.93 -7.26 -12.15
N LEU A 757 -22.70 -6.85 -13.41
CA LEU A 757 -23.41 -7.36 -14.58
C LEU A 757 -22.46 -8.06 -15.54
N SER A 758 -22.96 -9.05 -16.27
CA SER A 758 -22.23 -9.83 -17.28
C SER A 758 -21.71 -9.02 -18.49
N ALA A 759 -21.82 -7.69 -18.47
CA ALA A 759 -21.20 -6.81 -19.46
C ALA A 759 -19.72 -6.58 -19.13
N GLY A 760 -19.41 -6.16 -17.89
CA GLY A 760 -18.04 -5.88 -17.43
C GLY A 760 -17.14 -7.12 -17.24
N TRP A 761 -17.58 -8.29 -17.72
CA TRP A 761 -16.79 -9.54 -17.81
C TRP A 761 -16.38 -9.86 -19.25
N MET A 762 -16.73 -9.01 -20.23
CA MET A 762 -16.44 -9.20 -21.66
C MET A 762 -16.13 -7.85 -22.34
N SER A 763 -15.68 -6.86 -21.56
CA SER A 763 -15.27 -5.54 -22.02
C SER A 763 -14.00 -5.64 -22.88
N ASN A 764 -13.84 -4.73 -23.84
CA ASN A 764 -12.63 -4.56 -24.66
C ASN A 764 -12.14 -5.81 -25.43
N SER A 765 -13.01 -6.82 -25.57
CA SER A 765 -12.78 -8.10 -26.23
C SER A 765 -12.13 -7.99 -27.62
N GLY A 766 -10.85 -8.37 -27.72
CA GLY A 766 -10.05 -8.36 -28.95
C GLY A 766 -8.98 -7.26 -29.00
N GLU A 767 -8.98 -6.33 -28.04
CA GLU A 767 -7.92 -5.34 -27.84
C GLU A 767 -6.89 -5.82 -26.78
N VAL A 768 -5.90 -4.99 -26.47
CA VAL A 768 -4.88 -5.24 -25.44
C VAL A 768 -4.88 -4.05 -24.48
N SER A 769 -4.85 -4.28 -23.16
CA SER A 769 -4.79 -3.21 -22.16
C SER A 769 -3.42 -2.51 -22.15
N ASP A 770 -3.34 -1.31 -21.58
CA ASP A 770 -2.07 -0.59 -21.39
C ASP A 770 -1.07 -1.34 -20.47
N ASN A 771 -1.49 -2.41 -19.78
CA ASN A 771 -0.58 -3.30 -19.05
C ASN A 771 -0.12 -4.53 -19.86
N GLY A 772 -0.58 -4.70 -21.10
CA GLY A 772 -0.28 -5.85 -21.95
C GLY A 772 -1.15 -7.09 -21.70
N VAL A 773 -2.35 -6.93 -21.13
CA VAL A 773 -3.32 -8.03 -20.97
C VAL A 773 -4.14 -8.16 -22.26
N ASN A 774 -4.26 -9.36 -22.84
CA ASN A 774 -5.02 -9.56 -24.07
C ASN A 774 -6.50 -9.73 -23.72
N MET A 775 -7.35 -8.73 -23.93
CA MET A 775 -8.77 -8.82 -23.54
C MET A 775 -9.55 -9.73 -24.51
N THR A 776 -10.44 -10.58 -24.01
CA THR A 776 -11.16 -11.60 -24.82
C THR A 776 -12.66 -11.65 -24.51
N ASP A 777 -13.36 -12.69 -24.97
CA ASP A 777 -14.75 -12.97 -24.58
C ASP A 777 -14.82 -13.92 -23.36
N SER A 778 -13.69 -14.24 -22.73
CA SER A 778 -13.58 -15.06 -21.51
C SER A 778 -13.19 -14.19 -20.32
N PHE A 779 -13.21 -14.76 -19.11
CA PHE A 779 -12.73 -14.06 -17.91
C PHE A 779 -11.21 -14.03 -17.94
N ASP A 780 -10.64 -12.84 -18.11
CA ASP A 780 -9.22 -12.62 -18.22
C ASP A 780 -8.66 -12.08 -16.90
N VAL A 781 -7.57 -12.66 -16.42
CA VAL A 781 -7.00 -12.32 -15.10
C VAL A 781 -5.49 -12.17 -15.19
N ALA A 782 -5.03 -10.96 -14.94
CA ALA A 782 -3.61 -10.64 -14.89
C ALA A 782 -3.03 -10.99 -13.50
N TYR A 783 -1.86 -11.64 -13.47
CA TYR A 783 -1.10 -11.89 -12.23
C TYR A 783 0.26 -11.21 -12.33
N TYR A 784 0.55 -10.28 -11.44
CA TYR A 784 1.82 -9.53 -11.44
C TYR A 784 2.67 -9.93 -10.25
N ILE A 785 3.72 -10.71 -10.50
CA ILE A 785 4.73 -11.08 -9.48
C ILE A 785 5.85 -10.04 -9.55
N LYS A 786 6.10 -9.29 -8.48
CA LYS A 786 6.96 -8.08 -8.54
C LYS A 786 8.19 -8.18 -7.64
N GLY A 787 9.34 -7.70 -8.15
CA GLY A 787 10.52 -7.22 -7.42
C GLY A 787 11.33 -8.15 -6.50
N ASP A 788 10.84 -9.33 -6.13
CA ASP A 788 11.42 -10.18 -5.08
C ASP A 788 12.03 -11.51 -5.59
N MET A 789 13.28 -11.78 -5.24
CA MET A 789 14.11 -12.89 -5.77
C MET A 789 13.79 -14.29 -5.17
N LYS A 790 12.63 -14.46 -4.54
CA LYS A 790 12.21 -15.77 -4.03
C LYS A 790 11.13 -16.32 -4.95
N PRO A 791 11.25 -17.57 -5.41
CA PRO A 791 10.20 -18.18 -6.22
C PRO A 791 8.88 -18.29 -5.45
N VAL A 792 7.80 -17.83 -6.09
CA VAL A 792 6.42 -18.18 -5.76
C VAL A 792 5.98 -19.30 -6.71
N ASN A 793 5.30 -20.31 -6.18
CA ASN A 793 4.60 -21.30 -7.01
C ASN A 793 3.18 -20.83 -7.27
N LEU A 794 2.72 -20.88 -8.52
CA LEU A 794 1.32 -20.72 -8.91
C LEU A 794 0.84 -22.06 -9.46
N TYR A 795 -0.17 -22.66 -8.82
CA TYR A 795 -0.63 -24.03 -9.14
C TYR A 795 -1.79 -24.00 -10.13
N ASP A 796 -2.94 -23.51 -9.67
CA ASP A 796 -4.20 -23.43 -10.40
C ASP A 796 -5.09 -22.32 -9.84
N ALA A 797 -6.11 -21.93 -10.59
CA ALA A 797 -7.12 -20.96 -10.17
C ALA A 797 -8.50 -21.38 -10.68
N GLU A 798 -9.56 -21.07 -9.92
CA GLU A 798 -10.93 -21.45 -10.23
C GLU A 798 -11.90 -20.27 -10.02
N LEU A 799 -12.71 -19.98 -11.03
CA LEU A 799 -13.81 -19.01 -10.96
C LEU A 799 -15.10 -19.75 -10.58
N LEU A 800 -15.77 -19.30 -9.53
CA LEU A 800 -17.05 -19.82 -9.04
C LEU A 800 -18.10 -18.70 -9.11
N MET A 801 -19.29 -18.95 -9.68
CA MET A 801 -20.33 -17.91 -9.82
C MET A 801 -21.77 -18.40 -9.64
N GLU A 802 -22.57 -17.58 -8.95
CA GLU A 802 -24.04 -17.60 -8.92
C GLU A 802 -24.56 -16.27 -9.51
N TYR A 803 -25.60 -16.34 -10.36
CA TYR A 803 -26.09 -15.20 -11.14
C TYR A 803 -27.50 -15.45 -11.73
N GLU A 804 -28.28 -14.38 -11.90
CA GLU A 804 -29.66 -14.42 -12.41
C GLU A 804 -29.92 -13.51 -13.62
N GLU A 805 -31.06 -13.70 -14.29
CA GLU A 805 -31.38 -13.13 -15.60
C GLU A 805 -32.08 -11.77 -15.46
N VAL A 806 -31.47 -10.70 -15.98
CA VAL A 806 -31.96 -9.34 -15.78
C VAL A 806 -33.07 -9.01 -16.78
N THR A 807 -34.16 -8.43 -16.28
CA THR A 807 -35.27 -7.98 -17.15
C THR A 807 -34.92 -6.66 -17.81
N ILE A 808 -34.56 -6.72 -19.09
CA ILE A 808 -34.31 -5.54 -19.94
C ILE A 808 -35.66 -4.99 -20.46
N ASN A 809 -35.93 -3.70 -20.25
CA ASN A 809 -37.22 -3.07 -20.56
C ASN A 809 -37.21 -2.32 -21.90
N ASP A 810 -38.30 -2.42 -22.68
CA ASP A 810 -38.52 -1.64 -23.90
C ASP A 810 -38.70 -0.14 -23.61
N ALA A 811 -38.19 0.73 -24.49
CA ALA A 811 -38.31 2.19 -24.40
C ALA A 811 -39.75 2.68 -24.17
N ASN A 812 -39.89 3.78 -23.42
CA ASN A 812 -41.13 4.40 -22.95
C ASN A 812 -41.89 3.55 -21.90
N THR A 813 -41.16 2.74 -21.14
CA THR A 813 -41.69 1.95 -20.00
C THR A 813 -41.44 2.67 -18.68
N THR A 814 -42.35 2.47 -17.71
CA THR A 814 -42.09 2.80 -16.30
C THR A 814 -41.56 1.55 -15.60
N VAL A 815 -40.27 1.52 -15.33
CA VAL A 815 -39.59 0.47 -14.57
C VAL A 815 -39.69 0.81 -13.08
N ASN A 816 -40.11 -0.14 -12.25
CA ASN A 816 -40.40 0.10 -10.82
C ASN A 816 -39.44 -0.76 -9.99
N GLY A 817 -38.78 -0.16 -9.00
CA GLY A 817 -37.93 -0.85 -8.02
C GLY A 817 -38.73 -1.62 -6.96
N THR A 818 -38.02 -2.14 -5.97
CA THR A 818 -38.56 -2.88 -4.82
C THR A 818 -37.89 -2.45 -3.51
N ILE A 819 -38.32 -3.00 -2.37
CA ILE A 819 -37.69 -2.75 -1.05
C ILE A 819 -36.34 -3.44 -0.83
N PHE A 820 -35.77 -4.06 -1.87
CA PHE A 820 -34.47 -4.73 -1.87
C PHE A 820 -33.59 -4.13 -2.96
N LYS A 821 -32.28 -4.33 -2.91
CA LYS A 821 -31.34 -3.95 -3.98
C LYS A 821 -31.86 -4.45 -5.34
N ASN A 822 -32.03 -3.52 -6.27
CA ASN A 822 -32.57 -3.74 -7.60
C ASN A 822 -31.47 -3.58 -8.66
N THR A 823 -31.68 -4.19 -9.83
CA THR A 823 -30.92 -3.84 -11.04
C THR A 823 -31.91 -3.65 -12.18
N LEU A 824 -32.06 -2.39 -12.60
CA LEU A 824 -33.12 -1.93 -13.49
C LEU A 824 -32.50 -1.49 -14.81
N VAL A 825 -32.81 -2.20 -15.89
CA VAL A 825 -32.23 -1.93 -17.23
C VAL A 825 -33.33 -1.50 -18.19
N GLY A 826 -33.11 -0.37 -18.89
CA GLY A 826 -34.00 0.13 -19.94
C GLY A 826 -33.26 0.35 -21.27
N LYS A 827 -33.89 -0.03 -22.39
CA LYS A 827 -33.46 0.36 -23.74
C LYS A 827 -34.04 1.74 -24.06
N GLY A 828 -33.22 2.70 -24.49
CA GLY A 828 -33.64 4.08 -24.74
C GLY A 828 -34.32 4.78 -23.55
N ALA A 829 -35.06 5.85 -23.85
CA ALA A 829 -35.75 6.71 -22.88
C ALA A 829 -36.83 5.97 -22.07
N ASN A 830 -36.71 5.95 -20.74
CA ASN A 830 -37.62 5.30 -19.80
C ASN A 830 -37.88 6.17 -18.54
N THR A 831 -38.80 5.70 -17.69
CA THR A 831 -38.97 6.24 -16.34
C THR A 831 -38.61 5.16 -15.32
N PHE A 832 -37.71 5.45 -14.40
CA PHE A 832 -37.33 4.59 -13.28
C PHE A 832 -37.92 5.16 -11.99
N ASP A 833 -38.62 4.33 -11.22
CA ASP A 833 -39.32 4.73 -9.99
C ASP A 833 -38.91 3.80 -8.84
N LEU A 834 -38.02 4.28 -7.96
CA LEU A 834 -37.49 3.52 -6.83
C LEU A 834 -38.34 3.66 -5.56
N SER A 835 -39.45 4.43 -5.59
CA SER A 835 -40.27 4.81 -4.41
C SER A 835 -41.11 3.68 -3.76
N GLY A 836 -40.63 2.44 -3.89
CA GLY A 836 -41.24 1.15 -3.56
C GLY A 836 -41.47 0.81 -2.09
N VAL A 837 -41.79 1.81 -1.24
CA VAL A 837 -42.37 1.72 0.11
C VAL A 837 -41.59 1.04 1.26
N ALA A 838 -40.59 1.75 1.82
CA ALA A 838 -40.56 2.08 3.27
C ALA A 838 -39.52 3.19 3.61
N LEU A 839 -39.92 4.16 4.44
CA LEU A 839 -39.09 5.25 4.98
C LEU A 839 -38.79 5.02 6.48
N ASP A 840 -38.23 3.85 6.81
CA ASP A 840 -37.90 3.42 8.18
C ASP A 840 -36.76 2.40 8.06
N GLN A 841 -35.58 2.74 8.63
CA GLN A 841 -34.23 2.41 8.10
C GLN A 841 -33.93 3.26 6.82
N THR A 842 -32.70 3.70 6.49
CA THR A 842 -31.32 3.39 6.95
C THR A 842 -30.88 1.94 6.72
N ASP A 843 -31.42 1.33 5.68
CA ASP A 843 -30.93 0.16 5.00
C ASP A 843 -30.22 0.64 3.73
N GLY A 844 -28.91 0.40 3.61
CA GLY A 844 -28.12 0.82 2.44
C GLY A 844 -28.61 0.07 1.20
N ARG A 845 -29.33 0.77 0.31
CA ARG A 845 -29.85 0.24 -0.94
C ARG A 845 -28.99 0.80 -2.05
N SER A 846 -28.22 -0.06 -2.69
CA SER A 846 -27.41 0.32 -3.85
C SER A 846 -28.03 -0.26 -5.11
N ASP A 847 -29.07 0.38 -5.62
CA ASP A 847 -29.71 0.00 -6.87
C ASP A 847 -28.82 0.38 -8.06
N LEU A 848 -28.81 -0.46 -9.09
CA LEU A 848 -28.11 -0.20 -10.35
C LEU A 848 -29.13 0.13 -11.45
N ILE A 849 -29.06 1.35 -11.99
CA ILE A 849 -29.97 1.88 -13.01
C ILE A 849 -29.20 1.99 -14.33
N VAL A 850 -29.33 1.01 -15.22
CA VAL A 850 -28.70 1.03 -16.54
C VAL A 850 -29.57 1.76 -17.54
N LEU A 851 -29.06 2.88 -18.05
CA LEU A 851 -29.73 3.73 -19.03
C LEU A 851 -29.36 3.29 -20.44
N GLY A 852 -30.33 3.30 -21.36
CA GLY A 852 -30.06 3.18 -22.79
C GLY A 852 -29.40 1.89 -23.28
N TYR A 853 -29.52 0.76 -22.58
CA TYR A 853 -28.75 -0.45 -22.90
C TYR A 853 -28.89 -0.86 -24.39
N GLY A 854 -27.74 -0.96 -25.08
CA GLY A 854 -27.68 -1.21 -26.52
C GLY A 854 -27.73 0.03 -27.42
N ALA A 855 -27.59 1.24 -26.85
CA ALA A 855 -27.35 2.46 -27.62
C ALA A 855 -25.91 2.51 -28.17
N GLU A 856 -25.75 3.01 -29.40
CA GLU A 856 -24.43 3.30 -30.01
C GLU A 856 -24.06 4.80 -29.87
N THR A 857 -24.97 5.64 -29.36
CA THR A 857 -24.81 7.09 -29.21
C THR A 857 -25.57 7.63 -28.01
N ALA A 858 -25.17 8.81 -27.48
CA ALA A 858 -25.89 9.47 -26.40
C ALA A 858 -27.35 9.82 -26.78
N GLU A 859 -27.62 10.15 -28.06
CA GLU A 859 -28.98 10.39 -28.52
C GLU A 859 -29.86 9.12 -28.57
N ASP A 860 -29.26 7.93 -28.71
CA ASP A 860 -29.98 6.64 -28.67
C ASP A 860 -30.31 6.18 -27.24
N ILE A 861 -29.55 6.62 -26.22
CA ILE A 861 -29.96 6.52 -24.80
C ILE A 861 -31.27 7.29 -24.59
N GLY A 862 -31.36 8.49 -25.15
CA GLY A 862 -32.49 9.40 -24.98
C GLY A 862 -32.68 9.88 -23.53
N PHE A 863 -33.72 10.69 -23.31
CA PHE A 863 -33.96 11.32 -22.01
C PHE A 863 -34.71 10.41 -21.04
N ASN A 864 -34.10 10.12 -19.89
CA ASN A 864 -34.64 9.27 -18.83
C ASN A 864 -35.10 10.09 -17.61
N GLU A 865 -36.10 9.60 -16.90
CA GLU A 865 -36.65 10.22 -15.68
C GLU A 865 -36.43 9.24 -14.52
N VAL A 866 -35.61 9.57 -13.53
CA VAL A 866 -35.29 8.70 -12.37
C VAL A 866 -35.81 9.33 -11.09
N TYR A 867 -36.59 8.58 -10.29
CA TYR A 867 -37.18 9.03 -9.04
C TYR A 867 -36.66 8.23 -7.83
N ASP A 868 -36.38 8.93 -6.74
CA ASP A 868 -35.96 8.38 -5.44
C ASP A 868 -34.55 7.74 -5.49
N PHE A 869 -33.61 8.36 -6.21
CA PHE A 869 -32.18 7.98 -6.34
C PHE A 869 -31.36 8.49 -5.14
N GLY A 870 -30.59 7.61 -4.49
CA GLY A 870 -29.68 7.95 -3.39
C GLY A 870 -28.25 8.25 -3.85
N LEU A 871 -27.72 9.43 -3.48
CA LEU A 871 -26.29 9.75 -3.63
C LEU A 871 -25.45 8.91 -2.66
N GLU A 872 -24.26 8.47 -3.09
CA GLU A 872 -23.38 7.56 -2.34
C GLU A 872 -24.04 6.20 -2.01
N GLU A 873 -25.23 5.93 -2.57
CA GLU A 873 -26.02 4.71 -2.37
C GLU A 873 -26.25 3.99 -3.71
N ASP A 874 -26.95 4.62 -4.67
CA ASP A 874 -27.30 4.08 -5.99
C ASP A 874 -26.26 4.38 -7.09
N ALA A 875 -26.31 3.65 -8.22
CA ALA A 875 -25.41 3.85 -9.36
C ALA A 875 -26.11 3.93 -10.74
N LEU A 876 -25.61 4.83 -11.61
CA LEU A 876 -26.00 4.91 -13.02
C LEU A 876 -25.06 4.10 -13.93
N GLY A 877 -25.61 3.15 -14.70
CA GLY A 877 -24.87 2.38 -15.69
C GLY A 877 -25.02 2.90 -17.11
N LEU A 878 -23.88 3.14 -17.78
CA LEU A 878 -23.78 3.59 -19.18
C LEU A 878 -22.96 2.60 -20.00
N ILE A 879 -23.47 1.37 -20.10
CA ILE A 879 -22.74 0.22 -20.64
C ILE A 879 -22.35 0.44 -22.10
N GLY A 880 -21.07 0.24 -22.43
CA GLY A 880 -20.53 0.32 -23.78
C GLY A 880 -20.17 1.73 -24.28
N PHE A 881 -20.07 2.71 -23.37
CA PHE A 881 -19.63 4.08 -23.66
C PHE A 881 -18.15 4.36 -23.31
N ASP A 882 -17.38 3.30 -22.98
CA ASP A 882 -15.94 3.35 -22.66
C ASP A 882 -15.59 4.33 -21.51
N LEU A 883 -16.49 4.38 -20.52
CA LEU A 883 -16.34 5.22 -19.33
C LEU A 883 -15.67 4.45 -18.19
N ASN A 884 -14.76 5.12 -17.48
CA ASN A 884 -14.01 4.64 -16.33
C ASN A 884 -13.87 5.76 -15.26
N PRO A 885 -13.34 5.47 -14.05
CA PRO A 885 -13.20 6.47 -12.99
C PRO A 885 -12.33 7.70 -13.32
N ASP A 886 -11.47 7.61 -14.34
CA ASP A 886 -10.54 8.68 -14.71
C ASP A 886 -11.13 9.60 -15.81
N ASN A 887 -11.88 9.01 -16.76
CA ASN A 887 -12.46 9.73 -17.90
C ASN A 887 -13.96 10.07 -17.76
N TYR A 888 -14.71 9.54 -16.79
CA TYR A 888 -16.16 9.78 -16.70
C TYR A 888 -16.52 11.28 -16.63
N ASN A 889 -15.78 12.09 -15.86
CA ASN A 889 -16.00 13.54 -15.81
C ASN A 889 -15.60 14.28 -17.10
N ILE A 890 -14.80 13.66 -18.00
CA ILE A 890 -14.59 14.19 -19.35
C ILE A 890 -15.91 14.12 -20.11
N HIS A 891 -16.58 12.98 -20.09
CA HIS A 891 -17.77 12.70 -20.91
C HIS A 891 -19.10 13.15 -20.26
N ILE A 892 -19.21 13.10 -18.94
CA ILE A 892 -20.42 13.44 -18.18
C ILE A 892 -20.38 14.89 -17.71
N THR A 893 -21.43 15.66 -18.00
CA THR A 893 -21.61 17.00 -17.43
C THR A 893 -22.94 17.12 -16.69
N GLN A 894 -22.91 17.76 -15.53
CA GLN A 894 -24.01 17.73 -14.55
C GLN A 894 -24.53 19.14 -14.25
N LEU A 895 -25.84 19.30 -14.11
CA LEU A 895 -26.47 20.59 -13.81
C LEU A 895 -27.56 20.45 -12.75
N GLN A 896 -27.34 21.03 -11.58
CA GLN A 896 -28.37 21.14 -10.55
C GLN A 896 -29.50 22.06 -11.04
N THR A 897 -30.72 21.51 -11.12
CA THR A 897 -31.93 22.25 -11.52
C THR A 897 -32.86 22.51 -10.34
N GLY A 898 -34.04 23.08 -10.60
CA GLY A 898 -35.08 23.28 -9.59
C GLY A 898 -35.97 22.07 -9.34
N ASP A 899 -35.84 21.01 -10.14
CA ASP A 899 -36.65 19.78 -10.08
C ASP A 899 -35.78 18.53 -9.72
N GLY A 900 -34.45 18.64 -9.80
CA GLY A 900 -33.50 17.55 -9.57
C GLY A 900 -32.14 17.82 -10.23
N LEU A 901 -31.31 16.78 -10.37
CA LEU A 901 -30.02 16.82 -11.08
C LEU A 901 -30.21 16.41 -12.55
N LEU A 902 -29.81 17.29 -13.49
CA LEU A 902 -29.74 16.97 -14.92
C LEU A 902 -28.36 16.40 -15.26
N VAL A 903 -28.32 15.19 -15.83
CA VAL A 903 -27.10 14.50 -16.27
C VAL A 903 -27.06 14.47 -17.80
N ASN A 904 -25.91 14.84 -18.36
CA ASN A 904 -25.65 14.87 -19.79
C ASN A 904 -24.43 14.01 -20.12
N LEU A 905 -24.47 13.32 -21.26
CA LEU A 905 -23.33 12.64 -21.86
C LEU A 905 -23.01 13.36 -23.17
N ASP A 906 -21.80 13.90 -23.31
CA ASP A 906 -21.33 14.64 -24.50
C ASP A 906 -22.35 15.64 -25.06
N ASP A 907 -22.63 16.67 -24.24
CA ASP A 907 -23.62 17.74 -24.47
C ASP A 907 -25.07 17.27 -24.71
N THR A 908 -25.38 15.99 -24.53
CA THR A 908 -26.72 15.41 -24.73
C THR A 908 -27.40 15.10 -23.39
N GLU A 909 -28.58 15.69 -23.15
CA GLU A 909 -29.42 15.44 -21.97
C GLU A 909 -29.88 13.95 -21.92
N ILE A 910 -29.32 13.13 -21.02
CA ILE A 910 -29.63 11.69 -20.92
C ILE A 910 -30.51 11.32 -19.72
N ALA A 911 -30.47 12.08 -18.61
CA ALA A 911 -31.31 11.79 -17.44
C ALA A 911 -31.63 13.03 -16.59
N MET A 912 -32.81 13.02 -15.96
CA MET A 912 -33.14 13.83 -14.79
C MET A 912 -33.29 12.91 -13.57
N LEU A 913 -32.48 13.15 -12.54
CA LEU A 913 -32.61 12.50 -11.23
C LEU A 913 -33.40 13.42 -10.30
N HIS A 914 -34.68 13.13 -10.11
CA HIS A 914 -35.63 14.00 -9.40
C HIS A 914 -35.31 14.08 -7.90
N ASP A 915 -35.51 15.27 -7.32
CA ASP A 915 -35.23 15.59 -5.91
C ASP A 915 -33.76 15.41 -5.44
N VAL A 916 -32.81 14.97 -6.30
CA VAL A 916 -31.37 14.93 -6.02
C VAL A 916 -30.78 16.35 -5.91
N THR A 917 -29.97 16.58 -4.86
CA THR A 917 -29.45 17.92 -4.48
C THR A 917 -27.91 18.03 -4.41
N GLY A 918 -27.19 17.04 -4.91
CA GLY A 918 -25.73 17.02 -5.02
C GLY A 918 -25.32 16.56 -6.42
N PHE A 919 -24.01 16.55 -6.68
CA PHE A 919 -23.45 15.99 -7.92
C PHE A 919 -23.03 14.53 -7.70
N LEU A 920 -23.08 13.74 -8.76
CA LEU A 920 -22.56 12.37 -8.79
C LEU A 920 -21.04 12.38 -8.80
N THR A 921 -20.45 11.44 -8.07
CA THR A 921 -19.03 11.06 -8.05
C THR A 921 -18.82 9.76 -8.83
N ALA A 922 -17.57 9.25 -8.89
CA ALA A 922 -17.28 7.99 -9.59
C ALA A 922 -18.02 6.78 -9.00
N ASP A 923 -18.24 6.76 -7.68
CA ASP A 923 -18.90 5.66 -6.96
C ASP A 923 -20.42 5.60 -7.25
N ASP A 924 -21.02 6.71 -7.71
CA ASP A 924 -22.42 6.81 -8.18
C ASP A 924 -22.59 6.34 -9.65
N PHE A 925 -21.56 5.74 -10.27
CA PHE A 925 -21.60 5.19 -11.63
C PHE A 925 -21.26 3.69 -11.68
N TYR A 926 -21.64 3.05 -12.78
CA TYR A 926 -21.28 1.68 -13.13
C TYR A 926 -20.59 1.66 -14.50
N PHE A 927 -19.31 1.30 -14.48
CA PHE A 927 -18.38 1.28 -15.61
C PHE A 927 -18.27 -0.15 -16.20
N ALA A 928 -18.70 -0.34 -17.46
CA ALA A 928 -18.73 -1.63 -18.19
C ALA A 928 -19.06 -1.49 -19.69
#